data_AF-A0AAV6PFE5-F1
#
_entry.id   AF-A0AAV6PFE5-F1
#
_cell.length_a   1.000
_cell.length_b   1.000
_cell.length_c   1.000
_cell.angle_alpha   90.00
_cell.angle_beta   90.00
_cell.angle_gamma   90.00
#
_symmetry.space_group_name_H-M   'P 1'
#
loop_
_entity.id
_entity.type
_entity.pdbx_description
1 polymer ?
#
loop_
_entity_poly.entity_id
_entity_poly.type
_entity_poly.pdbx_seq_one_letter_code
_entity_poly.pdbx_strand_id
1 'polypeptide(L)'
;WTTRMKGFIFLVMNLAVSSTFSLKNTPTFQKWTTDDILEINHGKDDIMVSKFLRSSVSDVNRLWTSPIAYVLDESLEINAKAVILNAFEQFRLKSCIDFKLRDSEEDYIIVKKLGGCFSYVGKVSGEQVLSIGRFCDEISTVEHEFLHALGFDHEHNRFDRDNFVTIDFDNILTGLDYNFDKVNGEDYTDMGVPYDYWSVMHYGKFAFSNGNGTTINSKDPNFEDVIGQRRDMSPSDTLELNRRYKCNLSLAFKMYCGFSKRNMCQMKHCSNSDVEWELVTRAEGGPYSDHTNLPTGLGHRGGRDDGYFMHASTVSGRMGDSALLETQRMTTTRKCNVKCLQFYYYHSGHESDDLNIWIREFQSKRDSEGSRRLMGQITGLQTFHWRLHYVTLTATKDFQVEFEIVKGAGISSGGFSIDDINLSETECPHGVMQLNDVVKTFNTTTAQFIFGPKQYTQVGYAYRIVVAGYDEFVGMGIQLVSGKYDDQLEWPCPYRQVVLQIVDQTPDLQLHMSKELTFTTDPNVNTSAAIVWYDDPRKTGDIITTEKNETFYAGPVNGFFMLSFENLISRDFIKGGNAMFAYRFQDITPLVNGSKLPCNPWTPMKITYPPRGVDYGSCSSRILPTKQPTTDDSIFSFSPTVVASPVLTILLALMLMMR
;
A
#
# COMPACT_ATOMS: atom_id res chain seq x y z
N TRP A 1 -13.72 -62.95 27.54
CA TRP A 1 -14.81 -62.14 26.96
C TRP A 1 -14.17 -61.06 26.13
N THR A 2 -14.42 -61.12 24.84
CA THR A 2 -13.76 -60.41 23.73
C THR A 2 -14.25 -58.97 23.61
N THR A 3 -13.33 -58.00 23.53
CA THR A 3 -13.68 -56.63 23.13
C THR A 3 -12.76 -56.18 21.99
N ARG A 4 -13.41 -55.77 20.90
CA ARG A 4 -12.89 -55.48 19.57
C ARG A 4 -12.03 -54.20 19.54
N MET A 5 -10.84 -54.31 18.97
CA MET A 5 -10.16 -53.22 18.27
C MET A 5 -11.05 -52.70 17.12
N LYS A 6 -11.30 -51.40 17.08
CA LYS A 6 -11.74 -50.69 15.87
C LYS A 6 -10.66 -49.68 15.49
N GLY A 7 -9.81 -50.08 14.56
CA GLY A 7 -9.01 -49.16 13.76
C GLY A 7 -9.90 -48.53 12.69
N PHE A 8 -9.80 -47.21 12.54
CA PHE A 8 -10.40 -46.51 11.40
C PHE A 8 -9.44 -46.61 10.22
N ILE A 9 -9.80 -47.49 9.27
CA ILE A 9 -9.23 -47.56 7.93
C ILE A 9 -9.92 -46.46 7.12
N PHE A 10 -9.17 -45.44 6.69
CA PHE A 10 -9.65 -44.52 5.66
C PHE A 10 -9.75 -45.29 4.34
N LEU A 11 -10.97 -45.41 3.83
CA LEU A 11 -11.27 -46.00 2.53
C LEU A 11 -10.83 -45.01 1.43
N VAL A 12 -9.62 -45.20 0.89
CA VAL A 12 -9.23 -44.57 -0.39
C VAL A 12 -10.00 -45.28 -1.49
N MET A 13 -11.09 -44.67 -1.96
CA MET A 13 -11.81 -45.15 -3.13
C MET A 13 -11.02 -44.79 -4.39
N ASN A 14 -10.14 -45.70 -4.82
CA ASN A 14 -9.54 -45.68 -6.16
C ASN A 14 -10.63 -46.05 -7.19
N LEU A 15 -11.28 -45.04 -7.77
CA LEU A 15 -11.98 -45.18 -9.03
C LEU A 15 -10.97 -44.95 -10.15
N ALA A 16 -10.35 -46.04 -10.60
CA ALA A 16 -9.65 -46.09 -11.87
C ALA A 16 -10.68 -45.94 -13.00
N VAL A 17 -10.88 -44.71 -13.48
CA VAL A 17 -11.50 -44.44 -14.78
C VAL A 17 -10.38 -43.93 -15.68
N SER A 18 -9.90 -44.82 -16.55
CA SER A 18 -9.01 -44.47 -17.65
C SER A 18 -9.77 -43.61 -18.66
N SER A 19 -9.57 -42.31 -18.58
CA SER A 19 -9.50 -41.44 -19.76
C SER A 19 -8.54 -40.33 -19.40
N THR A 20 -7.59 -40.09 -20.29
CA THR A 20 -6.55 -39.07 -20.23
C THR A 20 -7.18 -37.68 -20.14
N PHE A 21 -7.61 -37.25 -18.95
CA PHE A 21 -7.87 -35.85 -18.65
C PHE A 21 -6.53 -35.19 -18.31
N SER A 22 -6.07 -34.32 -19.21
CA SER A 22 -4.91 -33.47 -18.97
C SER A 22 -5.22 -32.49 -17.84
N LEU A 23 -4.83 -32.85 -16.61
CA LEU A 23 -4.91 -32.02 -15.39
C LEU A 23 -3.93 -30.83 -15.38
N LYS A 24 -3.28 -30.50 -16.52
CA LYS A 24 -2.07 -29.68 -16.52
C LYS A 24 -2.27 -28.22 -16.10
N ASN A 25 -3.46 -27.62 -16.27
CA ASN A 25 -3.64 -26.17 -16.13
C ASN A 25 -4.92 -25.72 -15.40
N THR A 26 -5.50 -26.56 -14.54
CA THR A 26 -6.53 -26.07 -13.61
C THR A 26 -5.88 -25.06 -12.65
N PRO A 27 -6.40 -23.82 -12.50
CA PRO A 27 -5.84 -22.85 -11.58
C PRO A 27 -5.69 -23.45 -10.19
N THR A 28 -4.47 -23.44 -9.66
CA THR A 28 -4.19 -24.02 -8.35
C THR A 28 -4.13 -22.88 -7.35
N PHE A 29 -5.22 -22.69 -6.60
CA PHE A 29 -5.27 -21.77 -5.48
C PHE A 29 -5.17 -22.55 -4.19
N GLN A 30 -4.18 -22.21 -3.38
CA GLN A 30 -4.05 -22.77 -2.04
C GLN A 30 -4.85 -21.89 -1.08
N LYS A 31 -5.62 -22.52 -0.19
CA LYS A 31 -6.22 -21.77 0.92
C LYS A 31 -5.09 -21.39 1.87
N TRP A 32 -4.83 -20.10 2.01
CA TRP A 32 -3.87 -19.62 2.99
C TRP A 32 -4.59 -19.46 4.32
N THR A 33 -4.29 -20.34 5.26
CA THR A 33 -4.55 -20.08 6.68
C THR A 33 -3.34 -19.32 7.19
N THR A 34 -3.57 -18.21 7.88
CA THR A 34 -2.46 -17.61 8.61
C THR A 34 -2.29 -18.43 9.87
N ASP A 35 -1.31 -19.32 9.85
CA ASP A 35 -0.96 -20.11 11.02
C ASP A 35 -0.41 -19.14 12.07
N ASP A 36 -0.87 -19.26 13.32
CA ASP A 36 -0.32 -18.45 14.40
C ASP A 36 1.16 -18.83 14.59
N ILE A 37 2.00 -17.89 15.04
CA ILE A 37 3.44 -18.14 15.28
C ILE A 37 3.63 -19.35 16.19
N LEU A 38 2.70 -19.57 17.12
CA LEU A 38 2.65 -20.72 18.01
C LEU A 38 2.48 -22.06 17.27
N GLU A 39 1.68 -22.10 16.22
CA GLU A 39 1.49 -23.29 15.39
C GLU A 39 2.77 -23.60 14.60
N ILE A 40 3.40 -22.54 14.06
CA ILE A 40 4.69 -22.62 13.37
C ILE A 40 5.80 -23.11 14.32
N ASN A 41 5.78 -22.66 15.57
CA ASN A 41 6.74 -23.03 16.62
C ASN A 41 6.49 -24.41 17.26
N HIS A 42 5.50 -25.16 16.78
CA HIS A 42 5.09 -26.45 17.34
C HIS A 42 4.76 -26.37 18.84
N GLY A 43 4.00 -25.34 19.24
CA GLY A 43 3.56 -25.15 20.62
C GLY A 43 4.65 -24.65 21.56
N LYS A 44 5.66 -23.95 21.03
CA LYS A 44 6.64 -23.18 21.82
C LYS A 44 6.36 -21.69 21.67
N ASP A 45 6.69 -20.95 22.72
CA ASP A 45 6.69 -19.48 22.70
C ASP A 45 7.77 -18.94 21.75
N ASP A 46 7.57 -17.72 21.26
CA ASP A 46 8.46 -16.96 20.37
C ASP A 46 9.36 -15.96 21.12
N ILE A 47 9.16 -15.79 22.43
CA ILE A 47 10.06 -14.99 23.27
C ILE A 47 11.23 -15.81 23.81
N MET A 48 12.45 -15.41 23.43
CA MET A 48 13.67 -15.89 24.08
C MET A 48 13.94 -15.14 25.39
N VAL A 49 13.90 -15.85 26.51
CA VAL A 49 14.23 -15.29 27.83
C VAL A 49 15.74 -15.27 28.06
N SER A 50 16.31 -14.09 28.34
CA SER A 50 17.70 -13.97 28.80
C SER A 50 17.83 -14.49 30.24
N LYS A 51 18.80 -15.39 30.49
CA LYS A 51 19.07 -15.96 31.83
C LYS A 51 19.43 -14.92 32.90
N PHE A 52 19.77 -13.70 32.51
CA PHE A 52 20.25 -12.64 33.40
C PHE A 52 19.31 -11.44 33.52
N LEU A 53 18.27 -11.35 32.69
CA LEU A 53 17.37 -10.19 32.62
C LEU A 53 15.94 -10.68 32.40
N ARG A 54 15.15 -10.75 33.47
CA ARG A 54 13.68 -10.85 33.34
C ARG A 54 13.17 -9.46 32.92
N SER A 55 12.61 -9.39 31.71
CA SER A 55 11.57 -8.46 31.21
C SER A 55 11.44 -7.03 31.79
N SER A 56 12.52 -6.37 32.23
CA SER A 56 12.51 -4.92 32.41
C SER A 56 12.75 -4.26 31.05
N VAL A 57 11.65 -3.88 30.40
CA VAL A 57 11.63 -3.16 29.12
C VAL A 57 11.72 -1.64 29.36
N SER A 58 11.64 -1.21 30.62
CA SER A 58 11.85 0.17 31.07
C SER A 58 13.34 0.57 31.13
N ASP A 59 14.29 -0.38 31.05
CA ASP A 59 15.72 -0.08 31.00
C ASP A 59 16.14 0.47 29.63
N VAL A 60 16.54 1.74 29.60
CA VAL A 60 17.05 2.46 28.41
C VAL A 60 18.23 1.72 27.76
N ASN A 61 19.01 0.95 28.53
CA ASN A 61 20.15 0.18 27.99
C ASN A 61 19.72 -0.97 27.09
N ARG A 62 18.44 -1.38 27.13
CA ARG A 62 17.86 -2.42 26.28
C ARG A 62 17.19 -1.86 25.02
N LEU A 63 17.22 -0.54 24.81
CA LEU A 63 16.80 0.05 23.55
C LEU A 63 17.94 -0.02 22.53
N TRP A 64 17.59 -0.31 21.28
CA TRP A 64 18.54 -0.23 20.18
C TRP A 64 18.84 1.22 19.80
N THR A 65 20.06 1.48 19.32
CA THR A 65 20.35 2.74 18.64
C THR A 65 20.06 2.59 17.15
N SER A 66 19.13 3.39 16.63
CA SER A 66 18.84 3.45 15.19
C SER A 66 19.95 4.21 14.44
N PRO A 67 20.44 3.76 13.27
CA PRO A 67 20.05 2.55 12.54
C PRO A 67 20.59 1.25 13.19
N ILE A 68 19.73 0.24 13.29
CA ILE A 68 20.05 -1.08 13.86
C ILE A 68 20.89 -1.88 12.87
N ALA A 69 22.04 -2.36 13.33
CA ALA A 69 22.91 -3.22 12.52
C ALA A 69 22.32 -4.62 12.41
N TYR A 70 22.27 -5.16 11.19
CA TYR A 70 21.81 -6.52 10.94
C TYR A 70 22.75 -7.33 10.03
N VAL A 71 22.66 -8.65 10.15
CA VAL A 71 23.24 -9.65 9.25
C VAL A 71 22.15 -10.62 8.82
N LEU A 72 22.04 -10.89 7.52
CA LEU A 72 21.19 -11.97 6.99
C LEU A 72 22.08 -13.19 6.75
N ASP A 73 21.89 -14.22 7.57
CA ASP A 73 22.69 -15.44 7.50
C ASP A 73 22.41 -16.24 6.22
N GLU A 74 23.40 -17.02 5.76
CA GLU A 74 23.29 -17.85 4.56
C GLU A 74 22.25 -18.96 4.69
N SER A 75 21.87 -19.35 5.93
CA SER A 75 20.81 -20.33 6.19
C SER A 75 19.41 -19.87 5.76
N LEU A 76 19.19 -18.56 5.58
CA LEU A 76 17.89 -18.02 5.19
C LEU A 76 17.54 -18.36 3.74
N GLU A 77 16.28 -18.72 3.52
CA GLU A 77 15.71 -18.80 2.18
C GLU A 77 15.72 -17.43 1.52
N ILE A 78 15.88 -17.39 0.20
CA ILE A 78 15.96 -16.12 -0.53
C ILE A 78 14.66 -15.31 -0.41
N ASN A 79 13.50 -15.99 -0.33
CA ASN A 79 12.22 -15.34 -0.08
C ASN A 79 12.22 -14.65 1.29
N ALA A 80 12.62 -15.36 2.34
CA ALA A 80 12.73 -14.81 3.69
C ALA A 80 13.67 -13.60 3.74
N LYS A 81 14.84 -13.64 3.08
CA LYS A 81 15.74 -12.48 2.98
C LYS A 81 15.02 -11.26 2.39
N ALA A 82 14.27 -11.43 1.30
CA ALA A 82 13.53 -10.35 0.67
C ALA A 82 12.36 -9.85 1.54
N VAL A 83 11.63 -10.74 2.21
CA VAL A 83 10.54 -10.37 3.15
C VAL A 83 11.08 -9.57 4.33
N ILE A 84 12.24 -9.94 4.89
CA ILE A 84 12.88 -9.17 5.95
C ILE A 84 13.21 -7.76 5.50
N LEU A 85 13.74 -7.60 4.28
CA LEU A 85 14.01 -6.28 3.71
C LEU A 85 12.71 -5.49 3.47
N ASN A 86 11.62 -6.14 3.08
CA ASN A 86 10.30 -5.49 2.95
C ASN A 86 9.75 -5.05 4.32
N ALA A 87 9.90 -5.85 5.38
CA ALA A 87 9.50 -5.47 6.74
C ALA A 87 10.28 -4.23 7.23
N PHE A 88 11.58 -4.12 6.90
CA PHE A 88 12.36 -2.91 7.19
C PHE A 88 11.79 -1.66 6.52
N GLU A 89 11.17 -1.79 5.33
CA GLU A 89 10.48 -0.68 4.68
C GLU A 89 9.22 -0.25 5.44
N GLN A 90 8.49 -1.18 6.07
CA GLN A 90 7.34 -0.85 6.92
C GLN A 90 7.75 -0.09 8.18
N PHE A 91 8.82 -0.52 8.85
CA PHE A 91 9.40 0.23 9.98
C PHE A 91 9.82 1.65 9.55
N ARG A 92 10.48 1.81 8.40
CA ARG A 92 10.88 3.14 7.88
C ARG A 92 9.68 4.01 7.49
N LEU A 93 8.60 3.42 7.01
CA LEU A 93 7.37 4.11 6.63
C LEU A 93 6.59 4.61 7.86
N LYS A 94 6.50 3.78 8.90
CA LYS A 94 5.66 4.00 10.07
C LYS A 94 6.41 4.61 11.26
N SER A 95 7.74 4.56 11.26
CA SER A 95 8.57 5.00 12.40
C SER A 95 9.91 5.63 12.01
N CYS A 96 10.67 6.06 13.02
CA CYS A 96 12.06 6.52 12.87
C CYS A 96 13.11 5.39 12.96
N ILE A 97 12.68 4.14 13.06
CA ILE A 97 13.58 2.98 13.13
C ILE A 97 14.11 2.66 11.73
N ASP A 98 15.43 2.58 11.64
CA ASP A 98 16.14 2.18 10.42
C ASP A 98 17.00 0.95 10.69
N PHE A 99 17.39 0.29 9.61
CA PHE A 99 18.21 -0.91 9.59
C PHE A 99 19.36 -0.74 8.60
N LYS A 100 20.58 -1.11 9.01
CA LYS A 100 21.76 -1.11 8.14
C LYS A 100 22.46 -2.44 8.20
N LEU A 101 23.13 -2.84 7.11
CA LEU A 101 24.07 -3.94 7.18
C LEU A 101 25.12 -3.61 8.24
N ARG A 102 25.45 -4.62 9.04
CA ARG A 102 26.56 -4.54 9.98
C ARG A 102 27.87 -4.28 9.24
N ASP A 103 28.68 -3.41 9.82
CA ASP A 103 30.07 -3.17 9.46
C ASP A 103 30.97 -3.66 10.61
N SER A 104 31.08 -2.87 11.69
CA SER A 104 31.90 -3.19 12.86
C SER A 104 31.15 -3.03 14.18
N GLU A 105 29.82 -2.92 14.16
CA GLU A 105 29.02 -2.76 15.37
C GLU A 105 29.15 -4.00 16.28
N GLU A 106 29.32 -3.74 17.57
CA GLU A 106 29.43 -4.77 18.60
C GLU A 106 28.09 -5.45 18.87
N ASP A 107 27.05 -4.65 19.10
CA ASP A 107 25.67 -5.10 19.24
C ASP A 107 24.98 -5.10 17.85
N TYR A 108 24.43 -6.24 17.43
CA TYR A 108 23.70 -6.37 16.16
C TYR A 108 22.73 -7.55 16.18
N ILE A 109 21.75 -7.53 15.28
CA ILE A 109 20.83 -8.65 15.06
C ILE A 109 21.38 -9.53 13.93
N ILE A 110 21.50 -10.83 14.18
CA ILE A 110 21.72 -11.83 13.13
C ILE A 110 20.44 -12.62 12.90
N VAL A 111 19.92 -12.55 11.68
CA VAL A 111 18.71 -13.28 11.31
C VAL A 111 19.11 -14.62 10.70
N LYS A 112 18.65 -15.72 11.32
CA LYS A 112 18.99 -17.10 10.94
C LYS A 112 17.74 -17.92 10.67
N LYS A 113 17.86 -18.97 9.86
CA LYS A 113 16.81 -20.00 9.74
C LYS A 113 17.02 -21.07 10.80
N LEU A 114 16.30 -20.96 11.92
CA LEU A 114 16.28 -21.99 12.97
C LEU A 114 14.89 -22.67 13.00
N GLY A 115 14.65 -23.50 14.02
CA GLY A 115 13.35 -24.13 14.23
C GLY A 115 12.37 -23.15 14.87
N GLY A 116 11.44 -22.61 14.08
CA GLY A 116 10.43 -21.64 14.51
C GLY A 116 10.80 -20.18 14.23
N CYS A 117 9.91 -19.27 14.62
CA CYS A 117 10.06 -17.82 14.63
C CYS A 117 10.24 -17.40 16.09
N PHE A 118 11.31 -16.65 16.40
CA PHE A 118 11.53 -16.16 17.76
C PHE A 118 12.57 -15.05 17.82
N SER A 119 12.49 -14.24 18.87
CA SER A 119 13.44 -13.19 19.18
C SER A 119 13.60 -12.99 20.69
N TYR A 120 14.70 -12.37 21.10
CA TYR A 120 14.79 -11.77 22.43
C TYR A 120 13.94 -10.50 22.50
N VAL A 121 13.39 -10.21 23.69
CA VAL A 121 12.75 -8.91 23.96
C VAL A 121 13.82 -7.85 24.23
N GLY A 122 13.90 -6.82 23.41
CA GLY A 122 14.87 -5.74 23.51
C GLY A 122 16.31 -6.13 23.11
N LYS A 123 17.23 -5.17 23.25
CA LYS A 123 18.65 -5.33 22.95
C LYS A 123 19.35 -6.20 24.00
N VAL A 124 20.06 -7.20 23.52
CA VAL A 124 21.06 -8.03 24.21
C VAL A 124 22.42 -7.68 23.62
N SER A 125 23.44 -7.54 24.46
CA SER A 125 24.77 -7.14 23.98
C SER A 125 25.44 -8.22 23.14
N GLY A 126 26.17 -7.82 22.09
CA GLY A 126 26.87 -8.70 21.16
C GLY A 126 25.99 -9.18 20.00
N GLU A 127 26.23 -10.43 19.57
CA GLU A 127 25.43 -11.09 18.53
C GLU A 127 24.07 -11.52 19.12
N GLN A 128 22.99 -10.86 18.69
CA GLN A 128 21.62 -11.23 19.04
C GLN A 128 20.96 -12.02 17.91
N VAL A 129 20.63 -13.28 18.17
CA VAL A 129 19.94 -14.14 17.21
C VAL A 129 18.45 -13.79 17.15
N LEU A 130 17.93 -13.69 15.92
CA LEU A 130 16.49 -13.67 15.60
C LEU A 130 16.24 -14.79 14.59
N SER A 131 15.25 -15.65 14.86
CA SER A 131 14.92 -16.76 13.96
C SER A 131 13.77 -16.40 13.04
N ILE A 132 14.00 -16.52 11.73
CA ILE A 132 12.95 -16.60 10.71
C ILE A 132 13.08 -17.99 10.09
N GLY A 133 12.39 -18.94 10.71
CA GLY A 133 12.36 -20.34 10.33
C GLY A 133 11.50 -20.63 9.10
N ARG A 134 11.20 -21.91 8.90
CA ARG A 134 10.24 -22.35 7.87
C ARG A 134 8.86 -21.81 8.20
N PHE A 135 8.15 -21.25 7.21
CA PHE A 135 6.82 -20.63 7.33
C PHE A 135 6.80 -19.29 8.11
N CYS A 136 7.95 -18.76 8.51
CA CYS A 136 8.04 -17.46 9.21
C CYS A 136 8.22 -16.28 8.24
N ASP A 137 8.25 -16.52 6.93
CA ASP A 137 8.51 -15.53 5.89
C ASP A 137 7.23 -14.79 5.43
N GLU A 138 6.33 -14.51 6.37
CA GLU A 138 5.28 -13.50 6.24
C GLU A 138 5.76 -12.16 6.80
N ILE A 139 5.39 -11.05 6.15
CA ILE A 139 5.85 -9.72 6.55
C ILE A 139 5.46 -9.38 7.99
N SER A 140 4.22 -9.70 8.40
CA SER A 140 3.73 -9.46 9.75
C SER A 140 4.44 -10.31 10.81
N THR A 141 4.86 -11.52 10.45
CA THR A 141 5.65 -12.38 11.35
C THR A 141 7.03 -11.78 11.54
N VAL A 142 7.68 -11.30 10.49
CA VAL A 142 8.96 -10.60 10.63
C VAL A 142 8.79 -9.32 11.45
N GLU A 143 7.74 -8.53 11.22
CA GLU A 143 7.44 -7.34 12.03
C GLU A 143 7.27 -7.67 13.51
N HIS A 144 6.54 -8.75 13.83
CA HIS A 144 6.35 -9.26 15.19
C HIS A 144 7.70 -9.58 15.86
N GLU A 145 8.55 -10.36 15.22
CA GLU A 145 9.86 -10.73 15.78
C GLU A 145 10.79 -9.52 15.95
N PHE A 146 10.73 -8.55 15.02
CA PHE A 146 11.50 -7.32 15.15
C PHE A 146 10.92 -6.38 16.21
N LEU A 147 9.60 -6.36 16.46
CA LEU A 147 9.01 -5.66 17.60
C LEU A 147 9.48 -6.28 18.92
N HIS A 148 9.54 -7.61 19.03
CA HIS A 148 10.22 -8.25 20.16
C HIS A 148 11.65 -7.73 20.32
N ALA A 149 12.47 -7.78 19.28
CA ALA A 149 13.84 -7.27 19.32
C ALA A 149 13.92 -5.78 19.73
N LEU A 150 12.91 -4.98 19.38
CA LEU A 150 12.79 -3.57 19.74
C LEU A 150 12.29 -3.32 21.17
N GLY A 151 11.90 -4.38 21.89
CA GLY A 151 11.47 -4.34 23.28
C GLY A 151 9.96 -4.35 23.44
N PHE A 152 9.24 -5.18 22.69
CA PHE A 152 7.81 -5.40 22.89
C PHE A 152 7.60 -6.81 23.43
N ASP A 153 6.81 -6.93 24.50
CA ASP A 153 6.21 -8.21 24.90
C ASP A 153 4.87 -8.38 24.14
N HIS A 154 4.20 -9.52 24.30
CA HIS A 154 2.87 -9.69 23.72
C HIS A 154 1.83 -8.81 24.42
N GLU A 155 0.84 -8.37 23.65
CA GLU A 155 -0.22 -7.47 24.12
C GLU A 155 -1.08 -8.11 25.22
N HIS A 156 -1.35 -9.43 25.13
CA HIS A 156 -2.14 -10.15 26.15
C HIS A 156 -1.39 -10.39 27.47
N ASN A 157 -0.08 -10.10 27.53
CA ASN A 157 0.71 -10.13 28.75
C ASN A 157 0.72 -8.78 29.47
N ARG A 158 0.07 -7.73 28.94
CA ARG A 158 0.00 -6.44 29.63
C ARG A 158 -0.56 -6.57 31.06
N PHE A 159 -0.06 -5.72 31.95
CA PHE A 159 -0.49 -5.69 33.36
C PHE A 159 -2.00 -5.43 33.53
N ASP A 160 -2.59 -4.66 32.61
CA ASP A 160 -4.00 -4.26 32.57
C ASP A 160 -4.90 -5.14 31.69
N ARG A 161 -4.35 -6.21 31.08
CA ARG A 161 -5.05 -7.07 30.12
C ARG A 161 -6.38 -7.64 30.63
N ASP A 162 -6.49 -7.90 31.94
CA ASP A 162 -7.71 -8.45 32.55
C ASP A 162 -8.90 -7.49 32.48
N ASN A 163 -8.72 -6.22 32.08
CA ASN A 163 -9.81 -5.29 31.78
C ASN A 163 -10.41 -5.50 30.38
N PHE A 164 -9.71 -6.22 29.50
CA PHE A 164 -10.01 -6.33 28.06
C PHE A 164 -10.22 -7.78 27.62
N VAL A 165 -9.47 -8.72 28.19
CA VAL A 165 -9.60 -10.15 27.90
C VAL A 165 -9.76 -10.97 29.17
N THR A 166 -10.27 -12.19 29.02
CA THR A 166 -10.30 -13.22 30.06
C THR A 166 -9.50 -14.42 29.58
N ILE A 167 -8.56 -14.90 30.40
CA ILE A 167 -7.79 -16.10 30.11
C ILE A 167 -8.50 -17.31 30.72
N ASP A 168 -8.82 -18.30 29.88
CA ASP A 168 -9.37 -19.58 30.31
C ASP A 168 -8.24 -20.59 30.51
N PHE A 169 -7.71 -20.63 31.73
CA PHE A 169 -6.58 -21.50 32.08
C PHE A 169 -6.89 -22.98 31.96
N ASP A 170 -8.16 -23.40 32.07
CA ASP A 170 -8.57 -24.81 31.94
C ASP A 170 -8.45 -25.30 30.49
N ASN A 171 -8.45 -24.38 29.52
CA ASN A 171 -8.28 -24.68 28.11
C ASN A 171 -6.81 -24.64 27.65
N ILE A 172 -5.85 -24.32 28.52
CA ILE A 172 -4.42 -24.25 28.16
C ILE A 172 -3.77 -25.65 28.26
N LEU A 173 -2.86 -25.95 27.33
CA LEU A 173 -1.99 -27.13 27.41
C LEU A 173 -1.19 -27.14 28.71
N THR A 174 -1.17 -28.29 29.40
CA THR A 174 -0.49 -28.42 30.69
C THR A 174 0.98 -28.02 30.63
N GLY A 175 1.38 -27.09 31.51
CA GLY A 175 2.76 -26.60 31.61
C GLY A 175 3.11 -25.44 30.68
N LEU A 176 2.13 -24.89 29.94
CA LEU A 176 2.28 -23.71 29.08
C LEU A 176 1.53 -22.48 29.61
N ASP A 177 1.04 -22.53 30.85
CA ASP A 177 0.34 -21.44 31.54
C ASP A 177 1.21 -20.18 31.72
N TYR A 178 2.53 -20.37 31.86
CA TYR A 178 3.49 -19.27 32.00
C TYR A 178 3.52 -18.30 30.80
N ASN A 179 3.09 -18.73 29.61
CA ASN A 179 3.00 -17.85 28.42
C ASN A 179 1.89 -16.77 28.57
N PHE A 180 1.00 -16.94 29.55
CA PHE A 180 -0.11 -16.03 29.84
C PHE A 180 0.14 -15.19 31.09
N ASP A 181 1.33 -15.30 31.68
CA ASP A 181 1.75 -14.52 32.85
C ASP A 181 1.85 -13.04 32.47
N LYS A 182 1.23 -12.17 33.27
CA LYS A 182 1.32 -10.73 33.03
C LYS A 182 2.73 -10.23 33.29
N VAL A 183 3.22 -9.34 32.42
CA VAL A 183 4.45 -8.57 32.68
C VAL A 183 4.21 -7.70 33.92
N ASN A 184 5.22 -7.61 34.78
CA ASN A 184 5.14 -6.78 35.97
C ASN A 184 4.98 -5.31 35.58
N GLY A 185 3.99 -4.61 36.14
CA GLY A 185 3.70 -3.20 35.83
C GLY A 185 4.81 -2.23 36.22
N GLU A 186 5.75 -2.63 37.09
CA GLU A 186 6.95 -1.84 37.40
C GLU A 186 8.04 -1.96 36.30
N ASP A 187 8.01 -3.04 35.53
CA ASP A 187 8.98 -3.40 34.50
C ASP A 187 8.49 -3.08 33.06
N TYR A 188 7.21 -2.72 32.95
CA TYR A 188 6.50 -2.42 31.69
C TYR A 188 5.97 -0.98 31.68
N THR A 189 6.06 -0.31 30.54
CA THR A 189 5.36 0.97 30.30
C THR A 189 4.52 0.84 29.05
N ASP A 190 3.23 1.14 29.17
CA ASP A 190 2.28 1.18 28.05
C ASP A 190 2.47 2.41 27.16
N MET A 191 3.44 3.28 27.49
CA MET A 191 3.67 4.58 26.84
C MET A 191 2.40 5.44 26.74
N GLY A 192 1.40 5.22 27.60
CA GLY A 192 0.07 5.84 27.53
C GLY A 192 -0.76 5.43 26.31
N VAL A 193 -0.52 4.25 25.74
CA VAL A 193 -1.26 3.66 24.62
C VAL A 193 -2.31 2.68 25.16
N PRO A 194 -3.60 2.82 24.79
CA PRO A 194 -4.65 1.89 25.20
C PRO A 194 -4.38 0.45 24.74
N TYR A 195 -5.00 -0.53 25.41
CA TYR A 195 -4.97 -1.93 25.00
C TYR A 195 -5.48 -2.09 23.56
N ASP A 196 -4.75 -2.83 22.74
CA ASP A 196 -5.03 -2.97 21.31
C ASP A 196 -5.32 -4.41 20.88
N TYR A 197 -6.60 -4.73 20.66
CA TYR A 197 -7.00 -6.01 20.08
C TYR A 197 -6.44 -6.26 18.67
N TRP A 198 -6.08 -5.20 17.92
CA TRP A 198 -5.49 -5.29 16.58
C TRP A 198 -3.97 -5.43 16.60
N SER A 199 -3.33 -5.45 17.77
CA SER A 199 -1.88 -5.52 17.85
C SER A 199 -1.36 -6.77 17.14
N VAL A 200 -0.32 -6.61 16.32
CA VAL A 200 0.40 -7.74 15.73
C VAL A 200 1.09 -8.59 16.81
N MET A 201 1.29 -8.01 18.01
CA MET A 201 1.84 -8.67 19.19
C MET A 201 0.80 -9.41 20.02
N HIS A 202 -0.48 -9.43 19.62
CA HIS A 202 -1.52 -10.16 20.33
C HIS A 202 -1.61 -11.60 19.84
N TYR A 203 -1.77 -12.55 20.76
CA TYR A 203 -2.09 -13.95 20.44
C TYR A 203 -3.51 -14.14 19.89
N GLY A 204 -3.72 -15.17 19.08
CA GLY A 204 -5.06 -15.60 18.68
C GLY A 204 -5.85 -16.25 19.81
N LYS A 205 -7.18 -16.31 19.67
CA LYS A 205 -8.09 -16.88 20.68
C LYS A 205 -7.84 -18.36 21.05
N PHE A 206 -7.14 -19.10 20.19
CA PHE A 206 -6.82 -20.53 20.39
C PHE A 206 -5.36 -20.79 20.77
N ALA A 207 -4.58 -19.74 21.07
CA ALA A 207 -3.19 -19.87 21.46
C ALA A 207 -2.99 -20.90 22.58
N PHE A 208 -2.13 -21.89 22.36
CA PHE A 208 -1.85 -22.99 23.30
C PHE A 208 -3.07 -23.78 23.81
N SER A 209 -4.17 -23.82 23.05
CA SER A 209 -5.36 -24.57 23.43
C SER A 209 -5.08 -26.08 23.53
N ASN A 210 -5.65 -26.72 24.54
CA ASN A 210 -5.68 -28.17 24.70
C ASN A 210 -6.80 -28.85 23.88
N GLY A 211 -7.52 -28.07 23.05
CA GLY A 211 -8.62 -28.53 22.21
C GLY A 211 -10.01 -28.43 22.85
N ASN A 212 -10.11 -28.00 24.12
CA ASN A 212 -11.39 -27.86 24.82
C ASN A 212 -12.10 -26.52 24.59
N GLY A 213 -11.44 -25.55 23.95
CA GLY A 213 -12.02 -24.23 23.70
C GLY A 213 -10.98 -23.15 23.42
N THR A 214 -11.43 -21.91 23.44
CA THR A 214 -10.58 -20.70 23.40
C THR A 214 -9.81 -20.55 24.70
N THR A 215 -8.57 -20.08 24.62
CA THR A 215 -7.74 -19.74 25.79
C THR A 215 -7.80 -18.25 26.10
N ILE A 216 -8.02 -17.40 25.09
CA ILE A 216 -8.21 -15.96 25.25
C ILE A 216 -9.59 -15.58 24.74
N ASN A 217 -10.39 -14.95 25.60
CA ASN A 217 -11.72 -14.45 25.27
C ASN A 217 -11.74 -12.92 25.43
N SER A 218 -12.06 -12.18 24.37
CA SER A 218 -12.24 -10.73 24.48
C SER A 218 -13.52 -10.41 25.28
N LYS A 219 -13.49 -9.36 26.10
CA LYS A 219 -14.67 -8.91 26.85
C LYS A 219 -15.67 -8.19 25.96
N ASP A 220 -15.20 -7.58 24.88
CA ASP A 220 -16.05 -7.09 23.80
C ASP A 220 -16.11 -8.17 22.69
N PRO A 221 -17.31 -8.73 22.40
CA PRO A 221 -17.47 -9.80 21.41
C PRO A 221 -17.06 -9.38 20.00
N ASN A 222 -17.09 -8.09 19.68
CA ASN A 222 -16.72 -7.60 18.34
C ASN A 222 -15.23 -7.80 18.03
N PHE A 223 -14.42 -8.13 19.04
CA PHE A 223 -12.98 -8.35 18.92
C PHE A 223 -12.56 -9.81 19.05
N GLU A 224 -13.49 -10.76 19.21
CA GLU A 224 -13.13 -12.18 19.37
C GLU A 224 -12.39 -12.72 18.14
N ASP A 225 -12.80 -12.32 16.93
CA ASP A 225 -12.18 -12.71 15.66
C ASP A 225 -11.16 -11.68 15.13
N VAL A 226 -10.84 -10.67 15.95
CA VAL A 226 -9.85 -9.63 15.63
C VAL A 226 -8.47 -9.97 16.22
N ILE A 227 -8.45 -10.47 17.45
CA ILE A 227 -7.19 -10.81 18.14
C ILE A 227 -6.41 -11.89 17.39
N GLY A 228 -5.08 -11.76 17.36
CA GLY A 228 -4.22 -12.66 16.60
C GLY A 228 -4.10 -12.31 15.11
N GLN A 229 -4.47 -11.10 14.70
CA GLN A 229 -4.28 -10.66 13.32
C GLN A 229 -2.79 -10.73 12.92
N ARG A 230 -2.55 -11.10 11.66
CA ARG A 230 -1.22 -11.23 11.04
C ARG A 230 -1.26 -10.59 9.64
N ARG A 231 -1.49 -9.27 9.64
CA ARG A 231 -1.57 -8.44 8.42
C ARG A 231 -0.40 -7.48 8.37
N ASP A 232 -0.26 -6.67 9.41
CA ASP A 232 0.72 -5.60 9.53
C ASP A 232 0.75 -5.11 11.00
N MET A 233 1.73 -4.30 11.38
CA MET A 233 1.71 -3.51 12.60
C MET A 233 0.46 -2.63 12.66
N SER A 234 -0.22 -2.66 13.80
CA SER A 234 -1.37 -1.80 14.03
C SER A 234 -0.93 -0.33 14.19
N PRO A 235 -1.87 0.62 14.06
CA PRO A 235 -1.62 2.01 14.45
C PRO A 235 -1.14 2.17 15.89
N SER A 236 -1.60 1.33 16.82
CA SER A 236 -1.20 1.38 18.22
C SER A 236 0.21 0.81 18.44
N ASP A 237 0.56 -0.29 17.77
CA ASP A 237 1.93 -0.84 17.76
C ASP A 237 2.92 0.24 17.31
N THR A 238 2.58 0.90 16.20
CA THR A 238 3.38 1.99 15.62
C THR A 238 3.46 3.19 16.57
N LEU A 239 2.35 3.56 17.22
CA LEU A 239 2.32 4.67 18.17
C LEU A 239 3.18 4.38 19.40
N GLU A 240 3.09 3.18 19.96
CA GLU A 240 3.92 2.76 21.09
C GLU A 240 5.39 2.75 20.70
N LEU A 241 5.74 2.21 19.51
CA LEU A 241 7.11 2.20 18.99
C LEU A 241 7.66 3.62 18.87
N ASN A 242 6.87 4.52 18.27
CA ASN A 242 7.26 5.91 18.08
C ASN A 242 7.42 6.64 19.42
N ARG A 243 6.57 6.38 20.41
CA ARG A 243 6.74 6.95 21.76
C ARG A 243 7.99 6.39 22.44
N ARG A 244 8.20 5.07 22.38
CA ARG A 244 9.34 4.37 23.02
C ARG A 244 10.68 4.89 22.49
N TYR A 245 10.80 5.04 21.17
CA TYR A 245 12.00 5.54 20.51
C TYR A 245 12.01 7.05 20.26
N LYS A 246 11.01 7.79 20.78
CA LYS A 246 10.88 9.26 20.66
C LYS A 246 10.96 9.74 19.20
N CYS A 247 10.30 9.02 18.31
CA CYS A 247 10.22 9.35 16.90
C CYS A 247 9.37 10.59 16.69
N ASN A 248 9.98 11.65 16.12
CA ASN A 248 9.27 12.86 15.73
C ASN A 248 8.72 12.79 14.30
N LEU A 249 9.39 12.02 13.45
CA LEU A 249 9.06 11.83 12.04
C LEU A 249 9.42 10.40 11.64
N SER A 250 8.71 9.88 10.64
CA SER A 250 9.07 8.64 9.95
C SER A 250 10.13 8.89 8.89
N LEU A 251 10.92 7.87 8.58
CA LEU A 251 12.08 8.00 7.68
C LEU A 251 11.68 8.10 6.21
N ALA A 252 10.69 7.31 5.81
CA ALA A 252 10.26 7.18 4.42
C ALA A 252 9.01 8.01 4.11
N PHE A 253 8.04 8.14 5.02
CA PHE A 253 6.82 8.91 4.73
C PHE A 253 7.10 10.41 4.61
N LYS A 254 6.42 11.07 3.67
CA LYS A 254 6.61 12.50 3.35
C LYS A 254 5.35 13.31 3.53
N MET A 255 4.22 12.83 3.03
CA MET A 255 2.96 13.55 3.17
C MET A 255 1.75 12.62 3.06
N TYR A 256 0.67 13.05 3.71
CA TYR A 256 -0.70 12.63 3.47
C TYR A 256 -1.58 13.87 3.32
N CYS A 257 -2.51 13.86 2.38
CA CYS A 257 -3.52 14.87 2.19
C CYS A 257 -4.85 14.28 1.68
N GLY A 258 -5.82 14.10 2.59
CA GLY A 258 -7.23 13.79 2.26
C GLY A 258 -8.15 15.00 2.39
N PHE A 259 -7.60 16.21 2.23
CA PHE A 259 -8.29 17.51 2.16
C PHE A 259 -9.33 17.86 3.28
N SER A 260 -9.32 17.09 4.36
CA SER A 260 -10.31 17.17 5.43
C SER A 260 -10.31 18.54 6.10
N LYS A 261 -11.49 18.98 6.57
CA LYS A 261 -11.68 20.28 7.26
C LYS A 261 -11.30 21.51 6.42
N ARG A 262 -11.54 21.47 5.10
CA ARG A 262 -11.21 22.55 4.13
C ARG A 262 -9.72 22.91 4.06
N ASN A 263 -8.83 21.95 4.33
CA ASN A 263 -7.39 22.18 4.31
C ASN A 263 -6.77 21.64 3.02
N MET A 264 -6.05 22.47 2.28
CA MET A 264 -5.32 22.06 1.07
C MET A 264 -3.92 21.48 1.37
N CYS A 265 -3.61 21.16 2.63
CA CYS A 265 -2.31 20.64 3.06
C CYS A 265 -1.13 21.50 2.60
N GLN A 266 -1.37 22.83 2.57
CA GLN A 266 -0.42 23.82 2.07
C GLN A 266 0.01 23.64 0.60
N MET A 267 -0.75 22.88 -0.19
CA MET A 267 -0.64 22.83 -1.64
C MET A 267 -1.09 24.19 -2.22
N LYS A 268 -0.51 24.54 -3.37
CA LYS A 268 -0.87 25.75 -4.11
C LYS A 268 -1.47 25.34 -5.45
N HIS A 269 -2.43 26.11 -5.93
CA HIS A 269 -2.98 25.93 -7.27
C HIS A 269 -2.84 27.21 -8.08
N CYS A 270 -2.80 27.05 -9.40
CA CYS A 270 -2.81 28.15 -10.33
C CYS A 270 -3.35 27.69 -11.69
N SER A 271 -3.87 28.64 -12.45
CA SER A 271 -4.38 28.40 -13.80
C SER A 271 -3.79 29.39 -14.81
N ASN A 272 -3.86 29.05 -16.10
CA ASN A 272 -3.65 29.98 -17.21
C ASN A 272 -4.97 30.35 -17.93
N SER A 273 -6.10 29.89 -17.43
CA SER A 273 -7.38 29.85 -18.14
C SER A 273 -8.57 29.79 -17.16
N ASP A 274 -9.76 29.45 -17.67
CA ASP A 274 -10.97 29.26 -16.86
C ASP A 274 -11.03 27.88 -16.18
N VAL A 275 -10.13 26.95 -16.54
CA VAL A 275 -9.98 25.65 -15.83
C VAL A 275 -9.21 25.90 -14.55
N GLU A 276 -9.75 25.59 -13.37
CA GLU A 276 -9.07 25.80 -12.08
C GLU A 276 -9.31 24.62 -11.14
N TRP A 277 -8.33 24.35 -10.27
CA TRP A 277 -8.47 23.41 -9.17
C TRP A 277 -9.24 24.06 -8.01
N GLU A 278 -10.35 23.47 -7.63
CA GLU A 278 -11.22 23.92 -6.56
C GLU A 278 -11.38 22.84 -5.49
N LEU A 279 -11.46 23.27 -4.24
CA LEU A 279 -11.75 22.40 -3.11
C LEU A 279 -13.27 22.27 -2.95
N VAL A 280 -13.81 21.08 -3.22
CA VAL A 280 -15.26 20.85 -3.29
C VAL A 280 -15.68 19.63 -2.48
N THR A 281 -16.98 19.52 -2.18
CA THR A 281 -17.59 18.33 -1.55
C THR A 281 -18.32 17.45 -2.56
N ARG A 282 -18.49 17.93 -3.79
CA ARG A 282 -19.15 17.28 -4.92
C ARG A 282 -18.77 17.95 -6.23
N ALA A 283 -18.78 17.19 -7.32
CA ALA A 283 -18.53 17.69 -8.67
C ALA A 283 -19.65 17.30 -9.63
N GLU A 284 -19.90 18.13 -10.64
CA GLU A 284 -20.79 17.81 -11.75
C GLU A 284 -20.20 16.65 -12.58
N GLY A 285 -21.06 15.72 -13.02
CA GLY A 285 -20.61 14.48 -13.66
C GLY A 285 -19.95 13.47 -12.70
N GLY A 286 -19.82 13.80 -11.41
CA GLY A 286 -19.18 12.98 -10.39
C GLY A 286 -17.73 13.40 -10.09
N PRO A 287 -17.20 13.04 -8.91
CA PRO A 287 -17.85 12.24 -7.87
C PRO A 287 -18.78 13.07 -6.97
N TYR A 288 -19.73 12.39 -6.32
CA TYR A 288 -20.74 13.02 -5.46
C TYR A 288 -20.35 13.10 -3.97
N SER A 289 -19.19 12.53 -3.63
CA SER A 289 -18.53 12.61 -2.34
C SER A 289 -17.02 12.42 -2.54
N ASP A 290 -16.25 12.81 -1.54
CA ASP A 290 -14.82 12.49 -1.40
C ASP A 290 -14.58 10.96 -1.31
N HIS A 291 -13.31 10.57 -1.43
CA HIS A 291 -12.87 9.20 -1.22
C HIS A 291 -12.69 8.91 0.28
N THR A 292 -12.11 9.86 1.05
CA THR A 292 -11.74 9.68 2.46
C THR A 292 -12.88 9.06 3.29
N ASN A 293 -14.09 9.60 3.15
CA ASN A 293 -15.27 9.26 3.94
C ASN A 293 -16.26 8.30 3.26
N LEU A 294 -15.85 7.65 2.16
CA LEU A 294 -16.67 6.60 1.54
C LEU A 294 -17.05 5.51 2.54
N PRO A 295 -18.23 4.89 2.38
CA PRO A 295 -18.64 3.82 3.26
C PRO A 295 -17.69 2.62 3.15
N THR A 296 -17.35 2.06 4.31
CA THR A 296 -16.52 0.87 4.44
C THR A 296 -17.37 -0.41 4.30
N GLY A 297 -16.73 -1.59 4.31
CA GLY A 297 -17.42 -2.89 4.22
C GLY A 297 -18.50 -3.10 5.31
N LEU A 298 -18.30 -2.53 6.51
CA LEU A 298 -19.27 -2.55 7.62
C LEU A 298 -20.32 -1.42 7.53
N GLY A 299 -20.39 -0.68 6.42
CA GLY A 299 -21.36 0.40 6.20
C GLY A 299 -21.14 1.64 7.09
N HIS A 300 -20.02 1.71 7.81
CA HIS A 300 -19.67 2.89 8.60
C HIS A 300 -19.25 4.01 7.64
N ARG A 301 -19.84 5.20 7.82
CA ARG A 301 -19.36 6.42 7.17
C ARG A 301 -18.32 7.05 8.07
N GLY A 302 -17.17 7.42 7.51
CA GLY A 302 -16.23 8.29 8.20
C GLY A 302 -16.92 9.62 8.52
N GLY A 303 -17.03 9.96 9.81
CA GLY A 303 -17.47 11.27 10.30
C GLY A 303 -18.89 11.75 9.92
N ARG A 304 -19.41 12.73 10.67
CA ARG A 304 -20.58 13.54 10.26
C ARG A 304 -20.17 14.81 9.49
N ASP A 305 -18.87 15.01 9.30
CA ASP A 305 -18.31 16.20 8.66
C ASP A 305 -18.37 16.03 7.14
N ASP A 306 -18.60 17.13 6.43
CA ASP A 306 -18.50 17.13 4.96
C ASP A 306 -17.05 16.77 4.57
N GLY A 307 -16.88 15.70 3.80
CA GLY A 307 -15.61 15.35 3.18
C GLY A 307 -15.33 16.24 1.95
N TYR A 308 -14.05 16.51 1.69
CA TYR A 308 -13.62 17.41 0.61
C TYR A 308 -12.60 16.70 -0.28
N PHE A 309 -12.54 17.12 -1.53
CA PHE A 309 -11.54 16.68 -2.50
C PHE A 309 -11.22 17.83 -3.47
N MET A 310 -10.09 17.73 -4.17
CA MET A 310 -9.73 18.70 -5.22
C MET A 310 -10.36 18.27 -6.54
N HIS A 311 -11.02 19.21 -7.23
CA HIS A 311 -11.63 19.01 -8.53
C HIS A 311 -11.19 20.12 -9.49
N ALA A 312 -10.82 19.79 -10.72
CA ALA A 312 -10.78 20.80 -11.78
C ALA A 312 -11.79 20.45 -12.87
N SER A 313 -12.76 21.35 -13.04
CA SER A 313 -13.78 21.22 -14.07
C SER A 313 -13.19 21.54 -15.44
N THR A 314 -13.51 20.69 -16.40
CA THR A 314 -13.17 20.84 -17.81
C THR A 314 -14.42 21.12 -18.67
N VAL A 315 -15.59 21.29 -18.03
CA VAL A 315 -16.86 21.60 -18.71
C VAL A 315 -16.75 22.94 -19.44
N SER A 316 -16.24 23.95 -18.75
CA SER A 316 -15.88 25.25 -19.31
C SER A 316 -14.38 25.30 -19.54
N GLY A 317 -13.96 25.47 -20.79
CA GLY A 317 -12.55 25.58 -21.15
C GLY A 317 -12.35 25.33 -22.65
N ARG A 318 -11.26 25.87 -23.19
CA ARG A 318 -10.82 25.63 -24.56
C ARG A 318 -9.79 24.50 -24.58
N MET A 319 -9.68 23.82 -25.71
CA MET A 319 -8.63 22.83 -25.91
C MET A 319 -7.25 23.45 -25.61
N GLY A 320 -6.49 22.83 -24.70
CA GLY A 320 -5.18 23.28 -24.24
C GLY A 320 -5.20 24.12 -22.96
N ASP A 321 -6.37 24.54 -22.48
CA ASP A 321 -6.51 25.18 -21.16
C ASP A 321 -6.03 24.23 -20.06
N SER A 322 -5.38 24.78 -19.02
CA SER A 322 -4.71 23.97 -18.01
C SER A 322 -4.75 24.56 -16.60
N ALA A 323 -4.82 23.67 -15.61
CA ALA A 323 -4.71 24.01 -14.19
C ALA A 323 -3.64 23.14 -13.51
N LEU A 324 -2.85 23.76 -12.64
CA LEU A 324 -1.78 23.11 -11.90
C LEU A 324 -2.10 23.13 -10.40
N LEU A 325 -1.86 22.01 -9.72
CA LEU A 325 -1.83 21.89 -8.27
C LEU A 325 -0.45 21.37 -7.87
N GLU A 326 0.30 22.18 -7.12
CA GLU A 326 1.67 21.89 -6.68
C GLU A 326 1.72 21.57 -5.18
N THR A 327 2.43 20.50 -4.83
CA THR A 327 2.71 20.16 -3.42
C THR A 327 3.71 21.13 -2.82
N GLN A 328 3.90 21.05 -1.50
CA GLN A 328 5.07 21.67 -0.88
C GLN A 328 6.38 21.06 -1.40
N ARG A 329 7.45 21.84 -1.32
CA ARG A 329 8.81 21.35 -1.57
C ARG A 329 9.22 20.40 -0.46
N MET A 330 9.68 19.22 -0.86
CA MET A 330 10.03 18.13 0.04
C MET A 330 11.50 17.79 -0.08
N THR A 331 12.09 17.38 1.03
CA THR A 331 13.50 16.99 1.10
C THR A 331 13.65 15.48 1.08
N THR A 332 14.63 15.03 0.31
CA THR A 332 15.01 13.61 0.21
C THR A 332 15.85 13.22 1.42
N THR A 333 15.45 12.17 2.14
CA THR A 333 16.16 11.71 3.35
C THR A 333 16.84 10.37 3.13
N ARG A 334 16.40 9.60 2.13
CA ARG A 334 16.92 8.26 1.85
C ARG A 334 17.94 8.26 0.71
N LYS A 335 18.87 7.29 0.77
CA LYS A 335 19.80 6.98 -0.34
C LYS A 335 19.08 6.37 -1.55
N CYS A 336 17.97 5.69 -1.31
CA CYS A 336 17.10 5.18 -2.35
C CYS A 336 16.36 6.37 -3.00
N ASN A 337 16.67 6.67 -4.25
CA ASN A 337 16.10 7.84 -4.95
C ASN A 337 14.70 7.58 -5.53
N VAL A 338 14.11 6.42 -5.22
CA VAL A 338 12.77 6.01 -5.62
C VAL A 338 11.77 6.48 -4.57
N LYS A 339 10.66 7.05 -5.02
CA LYS A 339 9.52 7.42 -4.18
C LYS A 339 8.24 6.87 -4.80
N CYS A 340 7.25 6.65 -3.96
CA CYS A 340 5.94 6.25 -4.38
C CYS A 340 4.94 7.35 -4.06
N LEU A 341 4.37 7.93 -5.13
CA LEU A 341 3.18 8.73 -5.04
C LEU A 341 1.97 7.81 -5.23
N GLN A 342 1.05 7.82 -4.29
CA GLN A 342 -0.26 7.20 -4.45
C GLN A 342 -1.35 8.24 -4.20
N PHE A 343 -2.44 8.15 -4.96
CA PHE A 343 -3.61 9.00 -4.78
C PHE A 343 -4.82 8.34 -5.42
N TYR A 344 -6.00 8.76 -5.00
CA TYR A 344 -7.25 8.38 -5.64
C TYR A 344 -7.65 9.43 -6.65
N TYR A 345 -8.13 9.00 -7.82
CA TYR A 345 -8.67 9.89 -8.83
C TYR A 345 -10.07 9.49 -9.30
N TYR A 346 -10.84 10.46 -9.77
CA TYR A 346 -12.10 10.27 -10.47
C TYR A 346 -12.08 11.11 -11.75
N HIS A 347 -12.46 10.52 -12.88
CA HIS A 347 -12.52 11.16 -14.18
C HIS A 347 -13.97 11.22 -14.70
N SER A 348 -14.57 12.40 -14.68
CA SER A 348 -15.91 12.72 -15.23
C SER A 348 -15.85 13.59 -16.50
N GLY A 349 -14.64 13.93 -16.95
CA GLY A 349 -14.35 14.71 -18.15
C GLY A 349 -14.51 13.93 -19.46
N HIS A 350 -14.04 14.50 -20.56
CA HIS A 350 -14.00 13.82 -21.85
C HIS A 350 -12.77 12.91 -21.95
N GLU A 351 -12.81 11.85 -22.76
CA GLU A 351 -11.69 10.89 -22.91
C GLU A 351 -10.37 11.48 -23.44
N SER A 352 -10.44 12.70 -23.96
CA SER A 352 -9.30 13.47 -24.47
C SER A 352 -8.68 14.42 -23.43
N ASP A 353 -9.31 14.57 -22.27
CA ASP A 353 -8.75 15.37 -21.19
C ASP A 353 -7.67 14.54 -20.48
N ASP A 354 -6.58 15.20 -20.11
CA ASP A 354 -5.40 14.53 -19.55
C ASP A 354 -5.12 15.05 -18.14
N LEU A 355 -4.77 14.13 -17.23
CA LEU A 355 -4.16 14.45 -15.94
C LEU A 355 -2.69 14.02 -15.98
N ASN A 356 -1.78 15.00 -16.02
CA ASN A 356 -0.34 14.81 -16.06
C ASN A 356 0.25 14.95 -14.65
N ILE A 357 1.13 14.02 -14.28
CA ILE A 357 1.82 14.00 -12.99
C ILE A 357 3.29 14.30 -13.24
N TRP A 358 3.72 15.43 -12.72
CA TRP A 358 5.08 15.94 -12.90
C TRP A 358 5.86 15.89 -11.60
N ILE A 359 7.17 15.75 -11.73
CA ILE A 359 8.11 16.06 -10.67
C ILE A 359 8.90 17.30 -11.05
N ARG A 360 9.03 18.25 -10.12
CA ARG A 360 9.93 19.40 -10.22
C ARG A 360 11.05 19.22 -9.22
N GLU A 361 12.27 19.08 -9.70
CA GLU A 361 13.47 18.83 -8.88
C GLU A 361 14.35 20.09 -8.81
N PHE A 362 14.81 20.45 -7.63
CA PHE A 362 15.52 21.71 -7.37
C PHE A 362 17.01 21.47 -7.11
N GLN A 363 17.86 22.27 -7.75
CA GLN A 363 19.32 22.11 -7.64
C GLN A 363 19.85 22.57 -6.27
N SER A 364 19.20 23.55 -5.65
CA SER A 364 19.56 24.08 -4.32
C SER A 364 18.38 24.77 -3.65
N LYS A 365 18.50 25.18 -2.38
CA LYS A 365 17.47 25.98 -1.70
C LYS A 365 17.21 27.35 -2.34
N ARG A 366 18.16 27.88 -3.11
CA ARG A 366 18.02 29.17 -3.83
C ARG A 366 17.41 29.01 -5.21
N ASP A 367 17.37 27.78 -5.72
CA ASP A 367 16.71 27.46 -6.98
C ASP A 367 15.20 27.51 -6.76
N SER A 368 14.55 28.50 -7.39
CA SER A 368 13.10 28.72 -7.35
C SER A 368 12.39 28.22 -8.60
N GLU A 369 13.11 27.85 -9.65
CA GLU A 369 12.52 27.41 -10.92
C GLU A 369 12.43 25.88 -10.97
N GLY A 370 13.52 25.18 -10.60
CA GLY A 370 13.62 23.73 -10.67
C GLY A 370 13.49 23.16 -12.08
N SER A 371 13.84 21.88 -12.26
CA SER A 371 13.70 21.16 -13.52
C SER A 371 12.50 20.21 -13.47
N ARG A 372 11.59 20.33 -14.44
CA ARG A 372 10.34 19.55 -14.52
C ARG A 372 10.53 18.28 -15.36
N ARG A 373 9.99 17.14 -14.92
CA ARG A 373 9.94 15.87 -15.66
C ARG A 373 8.58 15.21 -15.53
N LEU A 374 8.04 14.72 -16.65
CA LEU A 374 6.76 13.99 -16.66
C LEU A 374 6.98 12.58 -16.10
N MET A 375 6.22 12.23 -15.07
CA MET A 375 6.37 10.97 -14.34
C MET A 375 5.19 10.02 -14.55
N GLY A 376 4.00 10.56 -14.79
CA GLY A 376 2.79 9.78 -15.04
C GLY A 376 1.76 10.57 -15.84
N GLN A 377 0.84 9.87 -16.48
CA GLN A 377 -0.25 10.46 -17.24
C GLN A 377 -1.48 9.55 -17.16
N ILE A 378 -2.64 10.14 -16.84
CA ILE A 378 -3.94 9.47 -16.83
C ILE A 378 -4.78 10.06 -17.97
N THR A 379 -5.24 9.19 -18.87
CA THR A 379 -6.03 9.54 -20.07
C THR A 379 -7.15 8.51 -20.28
N GLY A 380 -8.10 8.82 -21.16
CA GLY A 380 -9.09 7.86 -21.65
C GLY A 380 -10.43 7.96 -20.95
N LEU A 381 -11.23 6.90 -21.03
CA LEU A 381 -12.65 6.93 -20.65
C LEU A 381 -12.91 7.40 -19.21
N GLN A 382 -14.12 7.90 -19.01
CA GLN A 382 -14.65 8.26 -17.70
C GLN A 382 -14.60 7.07 -16.73
N THR A 383 -14.45 7.40 -15.45
CA THR A 383 -14.54 6.45 -14.34
C THR A 383 -15.85 6.65 -13.62
N PHE A 384 -16.46 5.56 -13.15
CA PHE A 384 -17.69 5.62 -12.35
C PHE A 384 -17.44 5.45 -10.85
N HIS A 385 -16.20 5.14 -10.46
CA HIS A 385 -15.75 4.97 -9.09
C HIS A 385 -14.37 5.63 -8.95
N TRP A 386 -14.03 6.03 -7.73
CA TRP A 386 -12.66 6.42 -7.40
C TRP A 386 -11.68 5.27 -7.74
N ARG A 387 -10.53 5.64 -8.31
CA ARG A 387 -9.49 4.74 -8.79
C ARG A 387 -8.19 5.02 -8.04
N LEU A 388 -7.58 3.99 -7.48
CA LEU A 388 -6.23 4.10 -6.90
C LEU A 388 -5.19 4.16 -8.01
N HIS A 389 -4.27 5.11 -7.92
CA HIS A 389 -3.17 5.25 -8.88
C HIS A 389 -1.82 5.37 -8.17
N TYR A 390 -0.83 4.66 -8.70
CA TYR A 390 0.56 4.70 -8.23
C TYR A 390 1.44 5.32 -9.30
N VAL A 391 2.33 6.24 -8.89
CA VAL A 391 3.33 6.85 -9.75
C VAL A 391 4.70 6.68 -9.09
N THR A 392 5.58 5.94 -9.78
CA THR A 392 6.99 5.82 -9.37
C THR A 392 7.71 7.12 -9.69
N LEU A 393 8.21 7.79 -8.66
CA LEU A 393 8.95 9.03 -8.77
C LEU A 393 10.45 8.80 -8.56
N THR A 394 11.28 9.55 -9.28
CA THR A 394 12.74 9.52 -9.11
C THR A 394 13.23 10.92 -8.79
N ALA A 395 13.86 11.12 -7.64
CA ALA A 395 14.47 12.40 -7.26
C ALA A 395 15.65 12.17 -6.33
N THR A 396 16.74 12.86 -6.62
CA THR A 396 18.01 12.87 -5.89
C THR A 396 18.17 14.11 -5.01
N LYS A 397 17.36 15.14 -5.25
CA LYS A 397 17.35 16.41 -4.54
C LYS A 397 15.94 16.78 -4.11
N ASP A 398 15.83 17.90 -3.40
CA ASP A 398 14.54 18.47 -3.04
C ASP A 398 13.62 18.55 -4.25
N PHE A 399 12.36 18.19 -4.07
CA PHE A 399 11.41 18.08 -5.18
C PHE A 399 9.98 18.48 -4.78
N GLN A 400 9.16 18.72 -5.78
CA GLN A 400 7.71 18.88 -5.70
C GLN A 400 7.02 17.94 -6.67
N VAL A 401 5.79 17.57 -6.35
CA VAL A 401 4.88 16.89 -7.26
C VAL A 401 3.87 17.91 -7.77
N GLU A 402 3.55 17.84 -9.06
CA GLU A 402 2.56 18.71 -9.67
C GLU A 402 1.52 17.90 -10.43
N PHE A 403 0.25 18.21 -10.20
CA PHE A 403 -0.89 17.64 -10.89
C PHE A 403 -1.40 18.68 -11.90
N GLU A 404 -1.23 18.40 -13.18
CA GLU A 404 -1.63 19.28 -14.26
C GLU A 404 -2.77 18.67 -15.06
N ILE A 405 -3.93 19.31 -15.04
CA ILE A 405 -5.05 18.94 -15.92
C ILE A 405 -4.93 19.75 -17.19
N VAL A 406 -5.15 19.10 -18.33
CA VAL A 406 -5.18 19.72 -19.65
C VAL A 406 -6.48 19.38 -20.35
N LYS A 407 -7.23 20.40 -20.76
CA LYS A 407 -8.48 20.25 -21.50
C LYS A 407 -8.21 19.74 -22.92
N GLY A 408 -8.84 18.63 -23.29
CA GLY A 408 -8.80 18.07 -24.64
C GLY A 408 -9.83 18.69 -25.59
N ALA A 409 -9.92 18.14 -26.81
CA ALA A 409 -10.78 18.68 -27.86
C ALA A 409 -12.29 18.38 -27.68
N GLY A 410 -12.64 17.32 -26.93
CA GLY A 410 -14.03 16.90 -26.79
C GLY A 410 -14.84 17.70 -25.78
N ILE A 411 -16.16 17.49 -25.76
CA ILE A 411 -17.07 18.14 -24.81
C ILE A 411 -17.08 17.34 -23.51
N SER A 412 -16.74 17.99 -22.40
CA SER A 412 -16.62 17.34 -21.09
C SER A 412 -17.89 17.53 -20.26
N SER A 413 -18.27 16.50 -19.51
CA SER A 413 -19.40 16.53 -18.56
C SER A 413 -19.00 16.85 -17.12
N GLY A 414 -17.70 17.01 -16.87
CA GLY A 414 -17.12 17.22 -15.55
C GLY A 414 -15.63 17.53 -15.68
N GLY A 415 -14.77 16.75 -15.04
CA GLY A 415 -13.31 16.91 -15.13
C GLY A 415 -12.55 15.84 -14.37
N PHE A 416 -11.45 16.23 -13.73
CA PHE A 416 -10.67 15.32 -12.88
C PHE A 416 -10.78 15.74 -11.41
N SER A 417 -10.95 14.76 -10.56
CA SER A 417 -10.90 14.90 -9.11
C SER A 417 -9.79 14.05 -8.54
N ILE A 418 -9.12 14.54 -7.49
CA ILE A 418 -8.11 13.78 -6.75
C ILE A 418 -8.33 13.91 -5.24
N ASP A 419 -7.99 12.85 -4.52
CA ASP A 419 -8.13 12.76 -3.07
C ASP A 419 -7.13 11.76 -2.46
N ASP A 420 -7.00 11.75 -1.13
CA ASP A 420 -6.17 10.84 -0.34
C ASP A 420 -4.73 10.69 -0.89
N ILE A 421 -4.09 11.84 -1.18
CA ILE A 421 -2.74 11.91 -1.72
C ILE A 421 -1.74 11.49 -0.64
N ASN A 422 -0.97 10.44 -0.90
CA ASN A 422 0.11 9.99 -0.04
C ASN A 422 1.42 9.94 -0.81
N LEU A 423 2.50 10.34 -0.15
CA LEU A 423 3.85 10.26 -0.71
C LEU A 423 4.82 9.66 0.30
N SER A 424 5.60 8.70 -0.15
CA SER A 424 6.66 8.03 0.62
C SER A 424 7.91 7.81 -0.22
N GLU A 425 9.08 7.77 0.41
CA GLU A 425 10.34 7.30 -0.19
C GLU A 425 10.43 5.77 -0.11
N THR A 426 9.41 5.10 -0.64
CA THR A 426 9.33 3.65 -0.81
C THR A 426 9.13 3.32 -2.30
N GLU A 427 9.30 2.07 -2.68
CA GLU A 427 8.97 1.60 -4.03
C GLU A 427 7.44 1.45 -4.18
N CYS A 428 6.90 1.78 -5.35
CA CYS A 428 5.49 1.54 -5.63
C CYS A 428 5.22 0.06 -5.97
N PRO A 429 3.98 -0.41 -5.74
CA PRO A 429 3.45 -1.56 -6.46
C PRO A 429 3.64 -1.40 -7.98
N HIS A 430 3.90 -2.51 -8.69
CA HIS A 430 4.01 -2.49 -10.15
C HIS A 430 2.64 -2.29 -10.82
N GLY A 431 1.57 -2.60 -10.11
CA GLY A 431 0.22 -2.29 -10.56
C GLY A 431 -0.83 -2.60 -9.51
N VAL A 432 -2.06 -2.24 -9.86
CA VAL A 432 -3.25 -2.48 -9.06
C VAL A 432 -4.37 -2.92 -9.97
N MET A 433 -5.13 -3.92 -9.54
CA MET A 433 -6.38 -4.34 -10.15
C MET A 433 -7.52 -3.96 -9.20
N GLN A 434 -8.51 -3.22 -9.70
CA GLN A 434 -9.70 -2.87 -8.94
C GLN A 434 -10.85 -3.78 -9.35
N LEU A 435 -11.54 -4.33 -8.35
CA LEU A 435 -12.81 -5.00 -8.55
C LEU A 435 -13.90 -4.31 -7.74
N ASN A 436 -15.07 -4.21 -8.36
CA ASN A 436 -16.25 -3.62 -7.74
C ASN A 436 -17.16 -4.78 -7.29
N ASP A 437 -17.89 -4.58 -6.18
CA ASP A 437 -18.84 -5.55 -5.64
C ASP A 437 -18.23 -6.96 -5.47
N VAL A 438 -17.01 -7.04 -4.93
CA VAL A 438 -16.23 -8.29 -4.80
C VAL A 438 -17.00 -9.40 -4.09
N VAL A 439 -17.65 -9.09 -2.97
CA VAL A 439 -18.46 -10.06 -2.21
C VAL A 439 -19.60 -10.59 -3.08
N LYS A 440 -20.30 -9.72 -3.82
CA LYS A 440 -21.39 -10.15 -4.70
C LYS A 440 -20.88 -10.96 -5.90
N THR A 441 -19.74 -10.58 -6.45
CA THR A 441 -19.11 -11.25 -7.61
C THR A 441 -18.72 -12.69 -7.26
N PHE A 442 -18.11 -12.88 -6.08
CA PHE A 442 -17.53 -14.16 -5.68
C PHE A 442 -18.37 -15.00 -4.72
N ASN A 443 -19.54 -14.53 -4.27
CA ASN A 443 -20.47 -15.32 -3.46
C ASN A 443 -21.18 -16.38 -4.33
N THR A 444 -20.41 -17.35 -4.81
CA THR A 444 -20.90 -18.50 -5.58
C THR A 444 -20.20 -19.78 -5.10
N THR A 445 -20.87 -20.92 -5.26
CA THR A 445 -20.36 -22.24 -4.84
C THR A 445 -19.24 -22.79 -5.73
N THR A 446 -18.96 -22.13 -6.87
CA THR A 446 -17.90 -22.51 -7.81
C THR A 446 -16.80 -21.48 -7.77
N ALA A 447 -15.54 -21.93 -7.80
CA ALA A 447 -14.40 -21.01 -7.87
C ALA A 447 -14.47 -20.16 -9.14
N GLN A 448 -14.34 -18.84 -9.00
CA GLN A 448 -14.28 -17.91 -10.11
C GLN A 448 -12.92 -17.26 -10.19
N PHE A 449 -12.49 -16.93 -11.41
CA PHE A 449 -11.19 -16.34 -11.69
C PHE A 449 -11.36 -15.16 -12.63
N ILE A 450 -10.86 -13.99 -12.22
CA ILE A 450 -10.82 -12.78 -13.04
C ILE A 450 -9.36 -12.52 -13.40
N PHE A 451 -9.07 -12.55 -14.69
CA PHE A 451 -7.72 -12.38 -15.22
C PHE A 451 -7.49 -10.93 -15.62
N GLY A 452 -6.42 -10.34 -15.10
CA GLY A 452 -5.91 -9.04 -15.52
C GLY A 452 -5.29 -9.08 -16.92
N PRO A 453 -4.94 -7.90 -17.46
CA PRO A 453 -4.26 -7.79 -18.75
C PRO A 453 -2.86 -8.41 -18.70
N LYS A 454 -2.36 -8.83 -19.86
CA LYS A 454 -0.97 -9.27 -20.04
C LYS A 454 -0.02 -8.09 -19.79
N GLN A 455 0.99 -8.32 -18.96
CA GLN A 455 2.02 -7.35 -18.58
C GLN A 455 3.42 -7.97 -18.71
N TYR A 456 4.45 -7.14 -18.52
CA TYR A 456 5.85 -7.52 -18.60
C TYR A 456 6.60 -7.04 -17.36
N THR A 457 7.47 -7.89 -16.82
CA THR A 457 8.48 -7.48 -15.83
C THR A 457 9.54 -6.59 -16.50
N GLN A 458 10.36 -5.90 -15.69
CA GLN A 458 11.46 -5.07 -16.21
C GLN A 458 12.44 -5.85 -17.11
N VAL A 459 12.64 -7.14 -16.82
CA VAL A 459 13.55 -8.01 -17.55
C VAL A 459 12.88 -8.73 -18.72
N GLY A 460 11.55 -8.65 -18.85
CA GLY A 460 10.83 -9.12 -20.04
C GLY A 460 9.96 -10.37 -19.87
N TYR A 461 9.89 -11.00 -18.68
CA TYR A 461 8.91 -12.07 -18.44
C TYR A 461 7.49 -11.53 -18.57
N ALA A 462 6.67 -12.17 -19.40
CA ALA A 462 5.25 -11.84 -19.52
C ALA A 462 4.42 -12.58 -18.48
N TYR A 463 3.46 -11.87 -17.87
CA TYR A 463 2.58 -12.42 -16.86
C TYR A 463 1.21 -11.75 -16.87
N ARG A 464 0.26 -12.36 -16.16
CA ARG A 464 -1.01 -11.73 -15.78
C ARG A 464 -1.33 -12.03 -14.32
N ILE A 465 -2.02 -11.08 -13.69
CA ILE A 465 -2.55 -11.25 -12.32
C ILE A 465 -3.92 -11.91 -12.42
N VAL A 466 -4.22 -12.74 -11.42
CA VAL A 466 -5.51 -13.43 -11.30
C VAL A 466 -6.08 -13.06 -9.95
N VAL A 467 -7.31 -12.58 -9.91
CA VAL A 467 -8.08 -12.48 -8.66
C VAL A 467 -9.10 -13.60 -8.65
N ALA A 468 -9.20 -14.32 -7.54
CA ALA A 468 -10.09 -15.47 -7.43
C ALA A 468 -10.96 -15.38 -6.18
N GLY A 469 -12.12 -16.01 -6.25
CA GLY A 469 -12.98 -16.19 -5.10
C GLY A 469 -13.57 -17.60 -5.05
N TYR A 470 -13.63 -18.16 -3.83
CA TYR A 470 -14.15 -19.50 -3.56
C TYR A 470 -14.50 -19.64 -2.08
N ASP A 471 -15.65 -20.26 -1.78
CA ASP A 471 -16.04 -20.68 -0.42
C ASP A 471 -15.90 -19.56 0.64
N GLU A 472 -16.36 -18.36 0.30
CA GLU A 472 -16.27 -17.13 1.11
C GLU A 472 -14.87 -16.53 1.29
N PHE A 473 -13.89 -16.97 0.50
CA PHE A 473 -12.56 -16.37 0.46
C PHE A 473 -12.33 -15.62 -0.84
N VAL A 474 -11.51 -14.57 -0.74
CA VAL A 474 -10.92 -13.88 -1.89
C VAL A 474 -9.41 -14.04 -1.86
N GLY A 475 -8.83 -14.10 -3.05
CA GLY A 475 -7.42 -14.36 -3.24
C GLY A 475 -6.88 -13.73 -4.49
N MET A 476 -5.56 -13.78 -4.63
CA MET A 476 -4.90 -13.40 -5.85
C MET A 476 -3.75 -14.34 -6.18
N GLY A 477 -3.31 -14.29 -7.43
CA GLY A 477 -2.26 -15.13 -7.97
C GLY A 477 -1.63 -14.51 -9.19
N ILE A 478 -0.63 -15.22 -9.72
CA ILE A 478 0.07 -14.87 -10.93
C ILE A 478 0.04 -16.04 -11.90
N GLN A 479 0.09 -15.72 -13.18
CA GLN A 479 0.29 -16.69 -14.24
C GLN A 479 1.34 -16.16 -15.21
N LEU A 480 2.41 -16.91 -15.41
CA LEU A 480 3.35 -16.64 -16.50
C LEU A 480 2.68 -16.99 -17.83
N VAL A 481 2.87 -16.14 -18.82
CA VAL A 481 2.31 -16.30 -20.16
C VAL A 481 3.41 -16.10 -21.19
N SER A 482 3.24 -16.63 -22.40
CA SER A 482 4.25 -16.45 -23.45
C SER A 482 4.31 -14.98 -23.87
N GLY A 483 5.52 -14.44 -23.92
CA GLY A 483 5.83 -13.07 -24.24
C GLY A 483 6.76 -12.92 -25.45
N LYS A 484 6.96 -11.66 -25.85
CA LYS A 484 7.86 -11.29 -26.96
C LYS A 484 9.33 -11.65 -26.69
N TYR A 485 9.73 -11.70 -25.42
CA TYR A 485 11.14 -11.79 -25.02
C TYR A 485 11.57 -13.20 -24.61
N ASP A 486 10.67 -14.18 -24.64
CA ASP A 486 10.89 -15.51 -24.04
C ASP A 486 12.14 -16.24 -24.56
N ASP A 487 12.54 -16.03 -25.81
CA ASP A 487 13.75 -16.63 -26.41
C ASP A 487 15.06 -16.10 -25.81
N GLN A 488 15.02 -14.95 -25.12
CA GLN A 488 16.17 -14.30 -24.49
C GLN A 488 16.18 -14.51 -22.97
N LEU A 489 15.14 -15.13 -22.42
CA LEU A 489 14.95 -15.28 -20.98
C LEU A 489 15.44 -16.64 -20.50
N GLU A 490 15.88 -16.67 -19.25
CA GLU A 490 16.21 -17.91 -18.56
C GLU A 490 14.94 -18.63 -18.10
N TRP A 491 14.92 -19.95 -18.24
CA TRP A 491 13.80 -20.80 -17.83
C TRP A 491 14.32 -22.07 -17.13
N PRO A 492 13.69 -22.51 -16.01
CA PRO A 492 12.57 -21.88 -15.31
C PRO A 492 12.87 -20.48 -14.77
N CYS A 493 11.86 -19.61 -14.68
CA CYS A 493 11.98 -18.21 -14.29
C CYS A 493 12.67 -18.09 -12.92
N PRO A 494 13.91 -17.59 -12.83
CA PRO A 494 14.71 -17.72 -11.61
C PRO A 494 14.47 -16.53 -10.66
N TYR A 495 14.23 -16.83 -9.39
CA TYR A 495 14.31 -15.90 -8.25
C TYR A 495 13.59 -14.55 -8.46
N ARG A 496 12.34 -14.62 -8.92
CA ARG A 496 11.45 -13.47 -8.96
C ARG A 496 10.50 -13.54 -7.77
N GLN A 497 10.55 -12.53 -6.91
CA GLN A 497 9.60 -12.42 -5.81
C GLN A 497 8.30 -11.82 -6.33
N VAL A 498 7.21 -12.53 -6.11
CA VAL A 498 5.85 -12.06 -6.32
C VAL A 498 5.31 -11.63 -4.98
N VAL A 499 4.89 -10.37 -4.91
CA VAL A 499 4.21 -9.79 -3.75
C VAL A 499 2.77 -9.53 -4.16
N LEU A 500 1.84 -10.09 -3.40
CA LEU A 500 0.41 -10.07 -3.63
C LEU A 500 -0.25 -9.36 -2.45
N GLN A 501 -0.97 -8.27 -2.70
CA GLN A 501 -1.51 -7.42 -1.63
C GLN A 501 -2.98 -7.07 -1.86
N ILE A 502 -3.84 -7.40 -0.89
CA ILE A 502 -5.18 -6.82 -0.78
C ILE A 502 -5.03 -5.55 0.06
N VAL A 503 -5.33 -4.39 -0.54
CA VAL A 503 -5.01 -3.09 0.04
C VAL A 503 -6.06 -2.65 1.05
N ASP A 504 -5.63 -2.27 2.24
CA ASP A 504 -6.42 -1.51 3.22
C ASP A 504 -6.48 -0.04 2.76
N GLN A 505 -7.66 0.43 2.35
CA GLN A 505 -7.86 1.75 1.74
C GLN A 505 -8.04 2.87 2.78
N THR A 506 -7.50 2.68 3.98
CA THR A 506 -7.44 3.70 5.02
C THR A 506 -6.76 4.96 4.42
N PRO A 507 -7.28 6.18 4.61
CA PRO A 507 -6.78 7.35 3.87
C PRO A 507 -5.29 7.66 4.08
N ASP A 508 -4.80 7.55 5.32
CA ASP A 508 -3.40 7.77 5.67
C ASP A 508 -2.61 6.46 5.51
N LEU A 509 -1.59 6.47 4.66
CA LEU A 509 -0.71 5.33 4.40
C LEU A 509 -0.04 4.79 5.67
N GLN A 510 0.26 5.63 6.66
CA GLN A 510 0.89 5.17 7.90
C GLN A 510 -0.05 4.29 8.75
N LEU A 511 -1.36 4.33 8.49
CA LEU A 511 -2.39 3.57 9.19
C LEU A 511 -2.84 2.31 8.44
N HIS A 512 -2.27 2.04 7.26
CA HIS A 512 -2.60 0.84 6.47
C HIS A 512 -2.24 -0.44 7.22
N MET A 513 -3.14 -1.42 7.15
CA MET A 513 -2.89 -2.81 7.56
C MET A 513 -3.26 -3.77 6.44
N SER A 514 -2.66 -3.57 5.27
CA SER A 514 -2.93 -4.36 4.06
C SER A 514 -2.52 -5.82 4.26
N LYS A 515 -3.27 -6.80 3.74
CA LYS A 515 -2.84 -8.21 3.78
C LYS A 515 -1.92 -8.49 2.59
N GLU A 516 -0.67 -8.81 2.89
CA GLU A 516 0.36 -9.19 1.93
C GLU A 516 0.65 -10.69 2.03
N LEU A 517 0.86 -11.34 0.88
CA LEU A 517 1.52 -12.64 0.77
C LEU A 517 2.64 -12.57 -0.26
N THR A 518 3.71 -13.30 -0.02
CA THR A 518 4.87 -13.33 -0.92
C THR A 518 5.30 -14.76 -1.23
N PHE A 519 5.84 -14.95 -2.42
CA PHE A 519 6.53 -16.18 -2.79
C PHE A 519 7.57 -15.87 -3.86
N THR A 520 8.49 -16.79 -4.09
CA THR A 520 9.55 -16.65 -5.07
C THR A 520 9.49 -17.75 -6.12
N THR A 521 9.76 -17.40 -7.38
CA THR A 521 9.95 -18.37 -8.46
C THR A 521 11.31 -19.07 -8.32
N ASP A 522 11.42 -20.02 -7.40
CA ASP A 522 12.67 -20.77 -7.21
C ASP A 522 12.80 -21.87 -8.28
N PRO A 523 13.83 -21.81 -9.15
CA PRO A 523 14.02 -22.77 -10.23
C PRO A 523 14.39 -24.18 -9.73
N ASN A 524 14.76 -24.32 -8.45
CA ASN A 524 15.16 -25.60 -7.85
C ASN A 524 14.01 -26.31 -7.12
N VAL A 525 12.80 -25.72 -7.09
CA VAL A 525 11.64 -26.36 -6.46
C VAL A 525 11.32 -27.63 -7.24
N ASN A 526 11.67 -28.76 -6.64
CA ASN A 526 11.49 -30.07 -7.21
C ASN A 526 9.99 -30.43 -7.12
N THR A 527 9.28 -30.30 -8.22
CA THR A 527 7.84 -30.54 -8.24
C THR A 527 7.55 -32.03 -8.26
N SER A 528 6.46 -32.43 -7.60
CA SER A 528 5.94 -33.80 -7.63
C SER A 528 5.42 -34.15 -9.04
N ALA A 529 6.32 -34.47 -9.97
CA ALA A 529 6.16 -35.16 -11.26
C ALA A 529 5.00 -34.77 -12.24
N ALA A 530 4.12 -33.81 -11.94
CA ALA A 530 2.94 -33.50 -12.76
C ALA A 530 2.81 -32.02 -13.18
N ILE A 531 3.30 -31.07 -12.38
CA ILE A 531 3.23 -29.62 -12.68
C ILE A 531 4.64 -29.04 -12.64
N VAL A 532 5.11 -28.46 -13.75
CA VAL A 532 6.38 -27.75 -13.80
C VAL A 532 6.08 -26.26 -13.61
N TRP A 533 6.26 -25.79 -12.37
CA TRP A 533 6.03 -24.38 -12.03
C TRP A 533 7.08 -23.48 -12.69
N TYR A 534 6.63 -22.33 -13.21
CA TYR A 534 7.46 -21.25 -13.73
C TYR A 534 8.42 -21.56 -14.90
N ASP A 535 8.27 -22.70 -15.58
CA ASP A 535 8.96 -22.96 -16.85
C ASP A 535 8.28 -22.20 -18.01
N ASP A 536 8.92 -22.20 -19.18
CA ASP A 536 8.47 -21.51 -20.38
C ASP A 536 7.02 -21.91 -20.72
N PRO A 537 6.05 -20.96 -20.67
CA PRO A 537 4.64 -21.24 -20.95
C PRO A 537 4.41 -21.89 -22.31
N ARG A 538 5.30 -21.70 -23.28
CA ARG A 538 5.22 -22.34 -24.61
C ARG A 538 5.47 -23.84 -24.57
N LYS A 539 6.13 -24.35 -23.52
CA LYS A 539 6.42 -25.77 -23.30
C LYS A 539 5.40 -26.43 -22.39
N THR A 540 4.94 -25.72 -21.36
CA THR A 540 4.16 -26.29 -20.26
C THR A 540 2.70 -25.84 -20.22
N GLY A 541 2.38 -24.71 -20.85
CA GLY A 541 1.08 -24.04 -20.79
C GLY A 541 0.11 -24.39 -21.92
N ASP A 542 -1.13 -23.94 -21.77
CA ASP A 542 -2.19 -24.07 -22.77
C ASP A 542 -2.37 -22.78 -23.58
N ILE A 543 -2.81 -22.93 -24.84
CA ILE A 543 -3.16 -21.78 -25.68
C ILE A 543 -4.49 -21.20 -25.19
N ILE A 544 -4.49 -19.89 -24.90
CA ILE A 544 -5.69 -19.14 -24.58
C ILE A 544 -5.88 -17.97 -25.54
N THR A 545 -7.13 -17.61 -25.80
CA THR A 545 -7.51 -16.41 -26.55
C THR A 545 -8.33 -15.50 -25.64
N THR A 546 -7.87 -14.27 -25.48
CA THR A 546 -8.54 -13.25 -24.65
C THR A 546 -9.71 -12.61 -25.38
N GLU A 547 -10.57 -11.89 -24.65
CA GLU A 547 -11.68 -11.11 -25.22
C GLU A 547 -11.22 -10.06 -26.26
N LYS A 548 -9.97 -9.59 -26.16
CA LYS A 548 -9.34 -8.68 -27.12
C LYS A 548 -8.73 -9.39 -28.33
N ASN A 549 -9.03 -10.67 -28.50
CA ASN A 549 -8.52 -11.54 -29.56
C ASN A 549 -6.99 -11.67 -29.58
N GLU A 550 -6.32 -11.45 -28.43
CA GLU A 550 -4.92 -11.84 -28.27
C GLU A 550 -4.83 -13.32 -27.91
N THR A 551 -4.00 -14.07 -28.64
CA THR A 551 -3.70 -15.48 -28.38
C THR A 551 -2.28 -15.64 -27.85
N PHE A 552 -2.10 -16.41 -26.78
CA PHE A 552 -0.80 -16.72 -26.18
C PHE A 552 -0.86 -18.01 -25.37
N TYR A 553 0.30 -18.60 -25.04
CA TYR A 553 0.38 -19.73 -24.13
C TYR A 553 0.33 -19.25 -22.68
N ALA A 554 -0.40 -19.93 -21.82
CA ALA A 554 -0.54 -19.60 -20.41
C ALA A 554 -0.14 -20.80 -19.55
N GLY A 555 0.89 -20.62 -18.71
CA GLY A 555 1.36 -21.63 -17.77
C GLY A 555 0.39 -21.85 -16.62
N PRO A 556 0.75 -22.63 -15.58
CA PRO A 556 -0.12 -22.84 -14.43
C PRO A 556 -0.30 -21.54 -13.62
N VAL A 557 -1.48 -21.36 -13.02
CA VAL A 557 -1.75 -20.25 -12.09
C VAL A 557 -1.27 -20.65 -10.71
N ASN A 558 -0.40 -19.84 -10.11
CA ASN A 558 -0.05 -19.96 -8.69
C ASN A 558 -0.66 -18.79 -7.92
N GLY A 559 -1.52 -19.07 -6.95
CA GLY A 559 -2.20 -18.07 -6.15
C GLY A 559 -2.70 -18.61 -4.82
N PHE A 560 -3.19 -17.70 -4.00
CA PHE A 560 -3.63 -17.97 -2.64
C PHE A 560 -4.98 -17.32 -2.38
N PHE A 561 -5.87 -18.03 -1.68
CA PHE A 561 -7.00 -17.40 -1.01
C PHE A 561 -6.50 -16.79 0.29
N MET A 562 -6.59 -15.47 0.42
CA MET A 562 -5.83 -14.67 1.40
C MET A 562 -6.69 -14.16 2.56
N LEU A 563 -7.95 -13.80 2.28
CA LEU A 563 -8.87 -13.24 3.27
C LEU A 563 -10.26 -13.86 3.10
N SER A 564 -10.93 -14.13 4.22
CA SER A 564 -12.37 -14.41 4.23
C SER A 564 -13.17 -13.13 3.95
N PHE A 565 -14.41 -13.25 3.49
CA PHE A 565 -15.29 -12.11 3.27
C PHE A 565 -15.58 -11.33 4.57
N GLU A 566 -15.64 -12.01 5.71
CA GLU A 566 -15.75 -11.39 7.02
C GLU A 566 -14.54 -10.47 7.33
N ASN A 567 -13.33 -10.96 7.09
CA ASN A 567 -12.13 -10.15 7.26
C ASN A 567 -12.01 -9.04 6.21
N LEU A 568 -12.53 -9.29 5.00
CA LEU A 568 -12.55 -8.33 3.90
C LEU A 568 -13.50 -7.15 4.13
N ILE A 569 -14.59 -7.34 4.89
CA ILE A 569 -15.48 -6.22 5.27
C ILE A 569 -14.95 -5.43 6.46
N SER A 570 -14.00 -5.99 7.24
CA SER A 570 -13.31 -5.27 8.31
C SER A 570 -12.40 -4.17 7.76
N ARG A 571 -12.20 -3.09 8.52
CA ARG A 571 -11.39 -1.92 8.12
C ARG A 571 -11.84 -1.37 6.74
N ASP A 572 -10.89 -0.89 5.93
CA ASP A 572 -11.15 -0.23 4.64
C ASP A 572 -10.72 -1.10 3.43
N PHE A 573 -10.66 -2.43 3.56
CA PHE A 573 -10.38 -3.31 2.40
C PHE A 573 -11.46 -3.17 1.31
N ILE A 574 -12.72 -3.03 1.73
CA ILE A 574 -13.83 -2.63 0.86
C ILE A 574 -14.18 -1.18 1.19
N LYS A 575 -14.04 -0.30 0.19
CA LYS A 575 -14.35 1.12 0.32
C LYS A 575 -15.11 1.62 -0.91
N GLY A 576 -16.29 2.21 -0.67
CA GLY A 576 -17.22 2.60 -1.74
C GLY A 576 -17.65 1.42 -2.63
N GLY A 577 -17.69 0.20 -2.08
CA GLY A 577 -18.00 -1.04 -2.79
C GLY A 577 -16.85 -1.65 -3.60
N ASN A 578 -15.64 -1.07 -3.53
CA ASN A 578 -14.48 -1.52 -4.31
C ASN A 578 -13.41 -2.16 -3.42
N ALA A 579 -12.73 -3.17 -3.94
CA ALA A 579 -11.49 -3.68 -3.36
C ALA A 579 -10.33 -3.54 -4.35
N MET A 580 -9.13 -3.34 -3.81
CA MET A 580 -7.91 -3.07 -4.57
C MET A 580 -6.90 -4.19 -4.35
N PHE A 581 -6.40 -4.71 -5.46
CA PHE A 581 -5.50 -5.86 -5.52
C PHE A 581 -4.17 -5.39 -6.13
N ALA A 582 -3.24 -4.98 -5.28
CA ALA A 582 -1.91 -4.50 -5.68
C ALA A 582 -0.91 -5.66 -5.77
N TYR A 583 0.12 -5.49 -6.60
CA TYR A 583 1.14 -6.52 -6.79
C TYR A 583 2.51 -5.95 -7.15
N ARG A 584 3.56 -6.68 -6.78
CA ARG A 584 4.94 -6.49 -7.26
C ARG A 584 5.46 -7.80 -7.81
N PHE A 585 6.31 -7.70 -8.82
CA PHE A 585 7.00 -8.85 -9.40
C PHE A 585 8.45 -8.49 -9.70
N GLN A 586 9.31 -8.69 -8.71
CA GLN A 586 10.65 -8.10 -8.63
C GLN A 586 11.76 -9.14 -8.72
N ASP A 587 12.91 -8.74 -9.25
CA ASP A 587 14.11 -9.57 -9.30
C ASP A 587 14.85 -9.52 -7.95
N ILE A 588 14.96 -10.68 -7.30
CA ILE A 588 15.68 -10.81 -6.02
C ILE A 588 16.95 -11.66 -6.14
N THR A 589 17.39 -11.98 -7.35
CA THR A 589 18.65 -12.69 -7.63
C THR A 589 19.87 -12.11 -6.89
N PRO A 590 20.01 -10.77 -6.69
CA PRO A 590 21.10 -10.21 -5.90
C PRO A 590 21.20 -10.72 -4.45
N LEU A 591 20.13 -11.31 -3.89
CA LEU A 591 20.11 -11.87 -2.54
C LEU A 591 20.59 -13.33 -2.45
N VAL A 592 20.84 -14.00 -3.58
CA VAL A 592 21.40 -15.37 -3.59
C VAL A 592 22.74 -15.38 -2.84
N ASN A 593 23.65 -14.48 -3.23
CA ASN A 593 24.98 -14.33 -2.63
C ASN A 593 25.18 -12.96 -1.95
N GLY A 594 24.09 -12.26 -1.67
CA GLY A 594 24.13 -10.90 -1.14
C GLY A 594 23.10 -10.67 -0.05
N SER A 595 23.06 -9.43 0.43
CA SER A 595 22.19 -8.99 1.54
C SER A 595 21.51 -7.64 1.25
N LYS A 596 21.50 -7.21 -0.02
CA LYS A 596 20.92 -5.93 -0.46
C LYS A 596 20.18 -6.13 -1.78
N LEU A 597 19.04 -5.45 -1.91
CA LEU A 597 18.35 -5.27 -3.17
C LEU A 597 18.75 -3.91 -3.79
N PRO A 598 18.86 -3.83 -5.12
CA PRO A 598 19.10 -2.57 -5.79
C PRO A 598 17.85 -1.69 -5.74
N CYS A 599 18.04 -0.41 -5.46
CA CYS A 599 16.99 0.61 -5.58
C CYS A 599 16.79 1.01 -7.05
N ASN A 600 16.12 0.14 -7.82
CA ASN A 600 15.89 0.38 -9.23
C ASN A 600 14.47 0.92 -9.43
N PRO A 601 14.29 2.13 -10.01
CA PRO A 601 12.95 2.61 -10.31
C PRO A 601 12.26 1.66 -11.28
N TRP A 602 11.03 1.27 -10.97
CA TRP A 602 10.18 0.59 -11.94
C TRP A 602 9.99 1.49 -13.17
N THR A 603 10.06 0.90 -14.37
CA THR A 603 10.10 1.65 -15.63
C THR A 603 8.90 2.59 -15.72
N PRO A 604 9.08 3.86 -16.14
CA PRO A 604 7.99 4.82 -16.20
C PRO A 604 6.82 4.27 -17.04
N MET A 605 5.61 4.61 -16.61
CA MET A 605 4.37 4.33 -17.34
C MET A 605 4.50 4.84 -18.79
N LYS A 606 3.94 4.11 -19.76
CA LYS A 606 3.92 4.56 -21.16
C LYS A 606 3.15 5.89 -21.25
N ILE A 607 3.87 6.98 -21.51
CA ILE A 607 3.30 8.27 -21.82
C ILE A 607 2.71 8.18 -23.23
N THR A 608 1.39 8.28 -23.34
CA THR A 608 0.68 8.11 -24.62
C THR A 608 0.76 9.38 -25.46
N TYR A 609 0.62 10.54 -24.81
CA TYR A 609 0.63 11.84 -25.47
C TYR A 609 1.52 12.82 -24.68
N PRO A 610 2.81 12.94 -25.00
CA PRO A 610 3.66 13.90 -24.32
C PRO A 610 3.09 15.32 -24.56
N PRO A 611 2.75 16.07 -23.49
CA PRO A 611 2.20 17.41 -23.64
C PRO A 611 3.21 18.32 -24.34
N ARG A 612 2.73 19.24 -25.17
CA ARG A 612 3.60 20.20 -25.87
C ARG A 612 4.31 21.04 -24.80
N GLY A 613 5.65 21.01 -24.81
CA GLY A 613 6.52 21.49 -23.74
C GLY A 613 6.44 22.99 -23.43
N VAL A 614 5.37 23.41 -22.78
CA VAL A 614 5.28 24.72 -22.15
C VAL A 614 5.76 24.56 -20.72
N ASP A 615 6.97 25.04 -20.43
CA ASP A 615 7.45 25.18 -19.06
C ASP A 615 6.77 26.40 -18.44
N TYR A 616 5.90 26.14 -17.47
CA TYR A 616 5.00 27.13 -16.93
C TYR A 616 5.50 27.84 -15.67
N GLY A 617 6.75 27.60 -15.25
CA GLY A 617 7.27 28.07 -13.96
C GLY A 617 6.47 27.51 -12.76
N SER A 618 6.79 27.96 -11.54
CA SER A 618 5.99 27.65 -10.33
C SER A 618 4.69 28.47 -10.30
N CYS A 619 3.64 28.00 -9.63
CA CYS A 619 2.42 28.78 -9.41
C CYS A 619 2.67 30.17 -8.79
N SER A 620 3.75 30.32 -8.02
CA SER A 620 4.14 31.63 -7.44
C SER A 620 4.53 32.68 -8.50
N SER A 621 4.84 32.25 -9.73
CA SER A 621 5.14 33.13 -10.88
C SER A 621 3.89 33.51 -11.70
N ARG A 622 2.73 32.91 -11.43
CA ARG A 622 1.48 33.09 -12.19
C ARG A 622 0.47 34.07 -11.54
N ILE A 623 0.90 35.03 -10.73
CA ILE A 623 0.00 36.08 -10.24
C ILE A 623 -0.43 36.96 -11.43
N LEU A 624 -1.60 36.70 -12.00
CA LEU A 624 -2.29 37.62 -12.89
C LEU A 624 -2.83 38.82 -12.06
N PRO A 625 -2.83 40.05 -12.60
CA PRO A 625 -3.35 41.21 -11.90
C PRO A 625 -4.82 40.99 -11.52
N THR A 626 -5.14 41.23 -10.25
CA THR A 626 -6.50 41.23 -9.71
C THR A 626 -7.47 41.95 -10.65
N LYS A 627 -8.48 41.23 -11.16
CA LYS A 627 -9.70 41.88 -11.68
C LYS A 627 -10.36 42.62 -10.51
N GLN A 628 -10.35 43.95 -10.57
CA GLN A 628 -11.16 44.78 -9.68
C GLN A 628 -12.65 44.38 -9.81
N PRO A 629 -13.43 44.35 -8.72
CA PRO A 629 -14.85 44.09 -8.80
C PRO A 629 -15.53 45.27 -9.51
N THR A 630 -16.20 44.99 -10.62
CA THR A 630 -17.14 45.94 -11.22
C THR A 630 -18.40 45.99 -10.36
N THR A 631 -18.56 47.05 -9.59
CA THR A 631 -19.87 47.48 -9.10
C THR A 631 -20.61 48.12 -10.26
N ASP A 632 -21.66 47.44 -10.71
CA ASP A 632 -22.67 47.97 -11.62
C ASP A 632 -23.54 48.96 -10.81
N ASP A 633 -23.55 50.23 -11.22
CA ASP A 633 -24.65 51.14 -10.97
C ASP A 633 -24.76 52.11 -12.17
N SER A 634 -25.72 51.77 -13.02
CA SER A 634 -26.53 52.61 -13.90
C SER A 634 -25.94 53.87 -14.56
N ILE A 635 -25.92 53.81 -15.89
CA ILE A 635 -26.44 54.81 -16.85
C ILE A 635 -25.77 56.21 -16.80
N PHE A 636 -24.78 56.42 -17.69
CA PHE A 636 -24.87 57.36 -18.82
C PHE A 636 -23.64 57.17 -19.73
N SER A 637 -23.89 56.70 -20.94
CA SER A 637 -22.94 56.54 -22.04
C SER A 637 -22.49 57.90 -22.59
N PHE A 638 -21.19 58.09 -22.89
CA PHE A 638 -20.75 58.79 -24.11
C PHE A 638 -19.37 58.31 -24.55
N SER A 639 -19.28 57.91 -25.83
CA SER A 639 -18.03 57.62 -26.56
C SER A 639 -17.35 58.93 -27.00
N PRO A 640 -16.02 58.92 -27.27
CA PRO A 640 -15.26 60.12 -27.60
C PRO A 640 -15.28 60.46 -29.10
N THR A 641 -14.89 61.70 -29.40
CA THR A 641 -14.51 62.29 -30.71
C THR A 641 -15.62 62.91 -31.59
N VAL A 642 -15.73 64.26 -31.57
CA VAL A 642 -15.93 65.09 -32.78
C VAL A 642 -15.30 66.49 -32.57
N VAL A 643 -14.29 66.78 -33.39
CA VAL A 643 -13.88 68.04 -34.05
C VAL A 643 -14.35 69.38 -33.47
N ALA A 644 -13.36 70.23 -33.10
CA ALA A 644 -13.54 71.63 -32.73
C ALA A 644 -13.98 72.51 -33.93
N SER A 645 -15.01 73.34 -33.73
CA SER A 645 -15.49 74.36 -34.67
C SER A 645 -15.23 75.77 -34.12
N PRO A 646 -14.82 76.78 -34.93
CA PRO A 646 -14.19 78.03 -34.48
C PRO A 646 -15.18 79.12 -34.03
N VAL A 647 -16.41 78.76 -33.66
CA VAL A 647 -17.47 79.73 -33.33
C VAL A 647 -17.57 80.02 -31.83
N LEU A 648 -16.93 79.21 -30.97
CA LEU A 648 -17.04 79.33 -29.52
C LEU A 648 -16.04 80.31 -28.88
N THR A 649 -14.99 80.72 -29.60
CA THR A 649 -13.98 81.68 -29.13
C THR A 649 -14.42 83.15 -29.20
N ILE A 650 -15.53 83.46 -29.91
CA ILE A 650 -16.03 84.83 -30.04
C ILE A 650 -17.14 85.14 -29.01
N LEU A 651 -17.81 84.11 -28.45
CA LEU A 651 -18.87 84.29 -27.45
C LEU A 651 -18.37 84.44 -26.01
N LEU A 652 -17.19 83.89 -25.68
CA LEU A 652 -16.54 84.10 -24.37
C LEU A 652 -15.82 85.46 -24.25
N ALA A 653 -15.51 86.11 -25.36
CA ALA A 653 -14.91 87.46 -25.38
C ALA A 653 -15.94 88.60 -25.18
N LEU A 654 -17.24 88.33 -25.37
CA LEU A 654 -18.32 89.33 -25.23
C LEU A 654 -18.97 89.34 -23.84
N MET A 655 -18.84 88.29 -23.04
CA MET A 655 -19.36 88.27 -21.65
C MET A 655 -18.40 88.85 -20.61
N LEU A 656 -17.16 89.16 -20.97
CA LEU A 656 -16.20 89.86 -20.09
C LEU A 656 -16.20 91.39 -20.26
N MET A 657 -17.11 91.95 -21.08
CA MET A 657 -17.26 93.41 -21.27
C MET A 657 -18.59 93.99 -20.78
N MET A 658 -19.40 93.26 -20.02
CA MET A 658 -20.59 93.82 -19.35
C MET A 658 -20.74 93.24 -17.94
N ARG A 659 -20.25 94.01 -16.95
CA ARG A 659 -20.49 93.97 -15.49
C ARG A 659 -20.75 92.64 -14.78
#